data_AF-A0A932FY43-F1
#
_entry.id   AF-A0A932FY43-F1
#
_cell.length_a   1.000
_cell.length_b   1.000
_cell.length_c   1.000
_cell.angle_alpha   90.00
_cell.angle_beta   90.00
_cell.angle_gamma   90.00
#
_symmetry.space_group_name_H-M   'P 1'
#
loop_
_entity.id
_entity.type
_entity.pdbx_description
1 polymer ?
#
loop_
_entity_poly.entity_id
_entity_poly.type
_entity_poly.pdbx_seq_one_letter_code
_entity_poly.pdbx_strand_id
1 'polypeptide(L)'
;MREQIRKRRLLAILLSAGTTLAALFVAVHVEAVTTRTIDLDDASDFTDGELQETTISSLGEVRVGFEVRKVPIPDIAAVWSMAELGNGEWALGTGNQGKVYRVRGETVTPYAETGQLVVSALAKGEGGDLFAGTLPGAKIYRIRGEGQATELASLPNEAEHVWALVYDPRRRVLFAATGPSGTIFAVDATGHAEVYFDSEETHILSLALAPDGTLYAGTSPGAILLQIDGPGRARALVDFPGVEVKSIALRQAASAGSARPEVYAAVNEFDSPPTPPSASQAKAPPAPAAPAKASPPSTTANRPKPGKGSVWRVRADGSSERLLRNDEGHFTAIEVDASGVAYASAGSKGRVFSVDDERVVRVMLDVEERQVMAISLVGQTKAFATGDAGAFYRVGGSAPRTATYLSKVYDTAFVSSWGNLSWRGQGRLVFQTRTGNTEAPDATWSDWSAGLERPGRISSPPGRYLQFRAKWERDQSAVLRAVEVFYLNRNQRAIVTEVTVRNKALPTKLDDEAVAQASSSPPPRSAIFKIAWKVDNPDHDGLRYRLHFREEGEGEVWRPITRPQEVLTKTEYEWDTESVPAGYYVIKVSVTDERSNPAERVARHELVSPPALVDNDPPAISGLAASALRVSGRAVDGFSPIARLEYAVDGGLWEVVFPSDDLLDGREEAFAFDVAGDGLAPGSHVVTVRAFDEAGNQTTARAGVRAGGR
;
A
#
# COMPACT_ATOMS: atom_id res chain seq x y z
N MET A 1 36.35 21.20 56.27
CA MET A 1 35.26 22.11 56.69
C MET A 1 34.38 22.32 55.47
N ARG A 2 33.67 21.30 54.94
CA ARG A 2 32.53 20.59 55.56
C ARG A 2 31.64 21.53 56.38
N GLU A 3 30.38 21.57 55.95
CA GLU A 3 29.20 21.93 56.72
C GLU A 3 29.09 23.35 57.25
N GLN A 4 28.52 24.23 56.42
CA GLN A 4 27.29 24.95 56.74
C GLN A 4 26.61 25.31 55.39
N ILE A 5 25.93 24.36 54.74
CA ILE A 5 24.48 24.17 54.86
C ILE A 5 23.74 25.48 54.54
N ARG A 6 23.34 25.66 53.28
CA ARG A 6 21.96 25.38 52.83
C ARG A 6 20.92 26.07 53.73
N LYS A 7 20.47 27.27 53.32
CA LYS A 7 19.06 27.69 53.31
C LYS A 7 18.99 29.13 52.84
N ARG A 8 18.65 29.32 51.56
CA ARG A 8 17.93 30.47 50.95
C ARG A 8 18.14 30.46 49.43
N ARG A 9 17.53 29.46 48.79
CA ARG A 9 17.12 29.50 47.38
C ARG A 9 15.63 29.26 47.38
N LEU A 10 14.84 30.32 47.25
CA LEU A 10 13.45 30.27 46.81
C LEU A 10 12.98 31.69 46.47
N LEU A 11 12.62 31.82 45.20
CA LEU A 11 11.71 32.78 44.58
C LEU A 11 12.15 34.24 44.33
N ALA A 12 11.91 34.61 43.07
CA ALA A 12 11.66 35.94 42.51
C ALA A 12 12.86 36.85 42.18
N ILE A 13 13.40 36.69 40.97
CA ILE A 13 13.78 37.86 40.15
C ILE A 13 13.10 37.71 38.78
N LEU A 14 12.00 38.45 38.68
CA LEU A 14 11.28 38.84 37.48
C LEU A 14 12.02 40.02 36.82
N LEU A 15 11.88 40.14 35.50
CA LEU A 15 12.25 41.28 34.64
C LEU A 15 13.75 41.55 34.37
N SER A 16 14.21 41.06 33.22
CA SER A 16 14.99 41.89 32.28
C SER A 16 14.77 41.37 30.86
N ALA A 17 13.70 41.88 30.23
CA ALA A 17 13.43 41.75 28.81
C ALA A 17 14.10 42.92 28.07
N GLY A 18 14.62 42.67 26.86
CA GLY A 18 14.90 43.74 25.91
C GLY A 18 16.00 43.47 24.90
N THR A 19 15.58 43.03 23.70
CA THR A 19 16.22 43.25 22.39
C THR A 19 17.50 42.49 22.02
N THR A 20 17.32 41.31 21.42
CA THR A 20 18.14 40.85 20.30
C THR A 20 17.21 40.40 19.17
N LEU A 21 17.16 41.23 18.13
CA LEU A 21 16.36 41.03 16.92
C LEU A 21 17.02 39.90 16.09
N ALA A 22 16.55 38.66 16.26
CA ALA A 22 16.89 37.58 15.34
C ALA A 22 16.02 37.74 14.08
N ALA A 23 16.62 38.25 13.01
CA ALA A 23 16.03 38.18 11.68
C ALA A 23 15.99 36.71 11.23
N LEU A 24 14.88 36.02 11.54
CA LEU A 24 14.53 34.78 10.85
C LEU A 24 14.18 35.14 9.40
N PHE A 25 15.13 34.98 8.50
CA PHE A 25 14.81 34.72 7.10
C PHE A 25 14.13 33.36 7.04
N VAL A 26 12.80 33.33 7.16
CA VAL A 26 12.01 32.21 6.67
C VAL A 26 12.07 32.31 5.15
N ALA A 27 13.02 31.61 4.55
CA ALA A 27 13.00 31.34 3.12
C ALA A 27 11.76 30.46 2.85
N VAL A 28 10.66 31.10 2.46
CA VAL A 28 9.52 30.39 1.88
C VAL A 28 10.04 29.79 0.59
N HIS A 29 10.27 28.49 0.59
CA HIS A 29 10.68 27.76 -0.59
C HIS A 29 9.54 27.87 -1.60
N VAL A 30 9.78 28.62 -2.67
CA VAL A 30 8.93 28.57 -3.85
C VAL A 30 9.34 27.29 -4.56
N GLU A 31 8.60 26.21 -4.33
CA GLU A 31 8.83 24.94 -5.03
C GLU A 31 8.46 25.14 -6.50
N ALA A 32 9.47 25.42 -7.33
CA ALA A 32 9.40 25.21 -8.76
C ALA A 32 9.03 23.74 -9.03
N VAL A 33 8.47 23.41 -10.20
CA VAL A 33 8.28 22.03 -10.64
C VAL A 33 9.64 21.35 -10.61
N THR A 34 9.87 20.55 -9.57
CA THR A 34 11.11 19.82 -9.38
C THR A 34 11.04 18.52 -10.15
N THR A 35 12.18 18.10 -10.68
CA THR A 35 12.36 16.72 -11.12
C THR A 35 11.99 15.78 -9.97
N ARG A 36 11.19 14.76 -10.26
CA ARG A 36 10.78 13.72 -9.32
C ARG A 36 11.60 12.46 -9.56
N THR A 37 11.70 11.61 -8.56
CA THR A 37 12.42 10.33 -8.61
C THR A 37 11.49 9.14 -8.36
N ILE A 38 11.79 8.03 -9.01
CA ILE A 38 11.38 6.69 -8.61
C ILE A 38 12.63 6.04 -8.05
N ASP A 39 12.61 5.70 -6.77
CA ASP A 39 13.75 5.15 -6.04
C ASP A 39 13.44 3.70 -5.63
N LEU A 40 14.39 2.81 -5.91
CA LEU A 40 14.43 1.46 -5.37
C LEU A 40 15.78 1.30 -4.69
N ASP A 41 15.80 1.15 -3.37
CA ASP A 41 17.04 1.02 -2.60
C ASP A 41 17.00 -0.02 -1.48
N ASP A 42 15.88 -0.72 -1.31
CA ASP A 42 15.75 -1.83 -0.37
C ASP A 42 15.14 -3.11 -0.98
N ALA A 43 15.11 -4.19 -0.18
CA ALA A 43 14.59 -5.49 -0.63
C ALA A 43 13.09 -5.44 -0.96
N SER A 44 12.30 -4.64 -0.26
CA SER A 44 10.86 -4.53 -0.47
C SER A 44 10.55 -3.85 -1.81
N ASP A 45 11.34 -2.84 -2.20
CA ASP A 45 11.22 -2.17 -3.49
C ASP A 45 11.40 -3.14 -4.67
N PHE A 46 12.37 -4.05 -4.55
CA PHE A 46 12.63 -5.04 -5.59
C PHE A 46 11.60 -6.19 -5.60
N THR A 47 10.99 -6.51 -4.45
CA THR A 47 10.10 -7.68 -4.30
C THR A 47 8.78 -7.55 -5.08
N ASP A 48 8.37 -6.33 -5.41
CA ASP A 48 7.20 -6.09 -6.28
C ASP A 48 7.47 -6.36 -7.77
N GLY A 49 8.74 -6.56 -8.15
CA GLY A 49 9.14 -6.93 -9.51
C GLY A 49 9.07 -8.43 -9.76
N GLU A 50 9.13 -8.81 -11.03
CA GLU A 50 9.19 -10.21 -11.46
C GLU A 50 10.65 -10.66 -11.56
N LEU A 51 10.94 -11.80 -10.93
CA LEU A 51 12.24 -12.46 -10.98
C LEU A 51 12.26 -13.53 -12.05
N GLN A 52 13.04 -13.29 -13.10
CA GLN A 52 13.34 -14.31 -14.11
C GLN A 52 14.79 -14.76 -13.98
N GLU A 53 15.00 -15.97 -13.43
CA GLU A 53 16.33 -16.53 -13.19
C GLU A 53 17.24 -15.60 -12.37
N THR A 54 16.63 -14.78 -11.53
CA THR A 54 17.27 -13.83 -10.62
C THR A 54 16.81 -14.11 -9.19
N THR A 55 17.58 -13.63 -8.22
CA THR A 55 17.30 -13.78 -6.78
C THR A 55 17.46 -12.44 -6.09
N ILE A 56 16.61 -12.17 -5.10
CA ILE A 56 16.68 -10.98 -4.23
C ILE A 56 17.08 -11.41 -2.83
N SER A 57 18.05 -10.72 -2.25
CA SER A 57 18.43 -10.86 -0.85
C SER A 57 17.69 -9.89 0.09
N SER A 58 17.64 -10.21 1.38
CA SER A 58 17.14 -9.32 2.44
C SER A 58 17.91 -8.01 2.59
N LEU A 59 19.08 -7.89 1.93
CA LEU A 59 19.87 -6.66 1.85
C LEU A 59 19.54 -5.81 0.62
N GLY A 60 18.54 -6.17 -0.19
CA GLY A 60 18.19 -5.46 -1.43
C GLY A 60 19.14 -5.75 -2.59
N GLU A 61 19.96 -6.79 -2.50
CA GLU A 61 20.81 -7.19 -3.64
C GLU A 61 20.04 -8.12 -4.59
N VAL A 62 19.96 -7.75 -5.86
CA VAL A 62 19.49 -8.63 -6.95
C VAL A 62 20.70 -9.25 -7.66
N ARG A 63 20.68 -10.56 -7.88
CA ARG A 63 21.75 -11.35 -8.52
C ARG A 63 21.16 -12.40 -9.45
N VAL A 64 22.01 -13.05 -10.24
CA VAL A 64 21.65 -14.26 -10.98
C VAL A 64 21.23 -15.36 -10.00
N GLY A 65 20.08 -15.98 -10.25
CA GLY A 65 19.51 -17.08 -9.50
C GLY A 65 19.67 -18.42 -10.24
N PHE A 66 18.70 -19.32 -10.06
CA PHE A 66 18.69 -20.61 -10.74
C PHE A 66 17.94 -20.55 -12.07
N GLU A 67 18.46 -21.26 -13.08
CA GLU A 67 17.65 -21.63 -14.25
C GLU A 67 16.73 -22.77 -13.82
N VAL A 68 15.44 -22.66 -14.10
CA VAL A 68 14.45 -23.70 -13.79
C VAL A 68 13.68 -24.11 -15.03
N ARG A 69 13.42 -25.40 -15.14
CA ARG A 69 12.59 -25.97 -16.21
C ARG A 69 11.47 -26.81 -15.62
N LYS A 70 10.24 -26.38 -15.87
CA LYS A 70 9.02 -27.09 -15.49
C LYS A 70 8.85 -28.33 -16.37
N VAL A 71 8.62 -29.47 -15.73
CA VAL A 71 8.21 -30.73 -16.34
C VAL A 71 6.82 -31.05 -15.77
N PRO A 72 5.74 -30.77 -16.52
CA PRO A 72 4.37 -30.99 -16.04
C PRO A 72 4.10 -32.47 -15.77
N ILE A 73 3.28 -32.74 -14.75
CA ILE A 73 2.80 -34.08 -14.43
C ILE A 73 1.27 -34.06 -14.55
N PRO A 74 0.71 -34.60 -15.65
CA PRO A 74 -0.74 -34.57 -15.87
C PRO A 74 -1.51 -35.26 -14.74
N ASP A 75 -2.66 -34.70 -14.38
CA ASP A 75 -3.64 -35.28 -13.43
C ASP A 75 -3.10 -35.52 -12.00
N ILE A 76 -2.03 -34.81 -11.61
CA ILE A 76 -1.47 -34.88 -10.26
C ILE A 76 -1.67 -33.55 -9.53
N ALA A 77 -2.37 -33.59 -8.39
CA ALA A 77 -2.60 -32.42 -7.56
C ALA A 77 -1.36 -32.00 -6.76
N ALA A 78 -0.57 -32.96 -6.29
CA ALA A 78 0.64 -32.70 -5.52
C ALA A 78 1.65 -33.84 -5.62
N VAL A 79 2.93 -33.45 -5.68
CA VAL A 79 4.07 -34.35 -5.46
C VAL A 79 4.49 -34.21 -4.01
N TRP A 80 4.33 -35.27 -3.23
CA TRP A 80 4.53 -35.26 -1.78
C TRP A 80 5.95 -35.59 -1.35
N SER A 81 6.63 -36.41 -2.15
CA SER A 81 7.97 -36.89 -1.86
C SER A 81 8.76 -37.08 -3.15
N MET A 82 10.09 -36.99 -3.03
CA MET A 82 11.01 -37.10 -4.15
C MET A 82 12.28 -37.84 -3.70
N ALA A 83 12.84 -38.68 -4.58
CA ALA A 83 14.12 -39.33 -4.36
C ALA A 83 14.95 -39.40 -5.64
N GLU A 84 16.25 -39.10 -5.56
CA GLU A 84 17.17 -39.27 -6.69
C GLU A 84 17.52 -40.75 -6.89
N LEU A 85 17.24 -41.29 -8.07
CA LEU A 85 17.59 -42.66 -8.43
C LEU A 85 19.06 -42.77 -8.88
N GLY A 86 19.62 -41.66 -9.39
CA GLY A 86 20.99 -41.52 -9.86
C GLY A 86 21.04 -41.06 -11.33
N ASN A 87 22.16 -40.49 -11.75
CA ASN A 87 22.36 -39.95 -13.11
C ASN A 87 21.29 -38.91 -13.52
N GLY A 88 20.74 -38.16 -12.56
CA GLY A 88 19.71 -37.14 -12.82
C GLY A 88 18.31 -37.70 -13.11
N GLU A 89 18.06 -38.96 -12.74
CA GLU A 89 16.74 -39.57 -12.69
C GLU A 89 16.10 -39.44 -11.30
N TRP A 90 14.79 -39.25 -11.27
CA TRP A 90 14.03 -38.99 -10.04
C TRP A 90 12.81 -39.90 -9.93
N ALA A 91 12.48 -40.31 -8.71
CA ALA A 91 11.19 -40.89 -8.36
C ALA A 91 10.34 -39.86 -7.60
N LEU A 92 9.04 -39.79 -7.91
CA LEU A 92 8.09 -38.81 -7.37
C LEU A 92 6.88 -39.53 -6.77
N GLY A 93 6.67 -39.38 -5.47
CA GLY A 93 5.50 -39.91 -4.76
C GLY A 93 4.32 -38.95 -4.83
N THR A 94 3.13 -39.44 -5.19
CA THR A 94 1.94 -38.60 -5.45
C THR A 94 0.71 -39.04 -4.66
N GLY A 95 -0.33 -38.20 -4.68
CA GLY A 95 -1.63 -38.45 -4.01
C GLY A 95 -2.74 -39.07 -4.87
N ASN A 96 -2.44 -39.57 -6.07
CA ASN A 96 -3.43 -40.15 -6.99
C ASN A 96 -3.27 -41.69 -7.04
N GLN A 97 -3.98 -42.41 -6.16
CA GLN A 97 -3.83 -43.87 -5.97
C GLN A 97 -2.40 -44.29 -5.58
N GLY A 98 -1.66 -43.38 -4.94
CA GLY A 98 -0.32 -43.68 -4.43
C GLY A 98 0.63 -44.09 -5.56
N LYS A 99 0.48 -43.44 -6.72
CA LYS A 99 1.35 -43.60 -7.88
C LYS A 99 2.71 -42.98 -7.62
N VAL A 100 3.74 -43.69 -8.04
CA VAL A 100 5.11 -43.22 -8.11
C VAL A 100 5.44 -43.00 -9.58
N TYR A 101 5.93 -41.82 -9.93
CA TYR A 101 6.41 -41.51 -11.27
C TYR A 101 7.93 -41.50 -11.31
N ARG A 102 8.50 -41.85 -12.46
CA ARG A 102 9.92 -41.71 -12.75
C ARG A 102 10.11 -40.59 -13.74
N VAL A 103 11.10 -39.73 -13.48
CA VAL A 103 11.52 -38.67 -14.39
C VAL A 103 12.90 -38.98 -14.93
N ARG A 104 13.03 -39.05 -16.25
CA ARG A 104 14.30 -39.18 -16.98
C ARG A 104 14.37 -38.09 -18.04
N GLY A 105 15.32 -37.16 -17.90
CA GLY A 105 15.33 -35.95 -18.72
C GLY A 105 14.06 -35.13 -18.47
N GLU A 106 13.24 -34.96 -19.51
CA GLU A 106 11.93 -34.29 -19.48
C GLU A 106 10.76 -35.28 -19.58
N THR A 107 11.06 -36.57 -19.63
CA THR A 107 10.04 -37.62 -19.74
C THR A 107 9.59 -38.05 -18.35
N VAL A 108 8.29 -38.00 -18.10
CA VAL A 108 7.63 -38.49 -16.90
C VAL A 108 6.86 -39.75 -17.25
N THR A 109 7.17 -40.88 -16.60
CA THR A 109 6.46 -42.14 -16.80
C THR A 109 5.97 -42.71 -15.46
N PRO A 110 4.83 -43.40 -15.43
CA PRO A 110 4.46 -44.22 -14.27
C PRO A 110 5.58 -45.21 -13.96
N TYR A 111 5.97 -45.30 -12.70
CA TYR A 111 7.04 -46.17 -12.23
C TYR A 111 6.51 -47.33 -11.39
N ALA A 112 5.56 -47.04 -10.50
CA ALA A 112 4.93 -48.03 -9.62
C ALA A 112 3.60 -47.49 -9.10
N GLU A 113 2.74 -48.38 -8.60
CA GLU A 113 1.49 -48.03 -7.95
C GLU A 113 1.33 -48.83 -6.66
N THR A 114 1.08 -48.13 -5.55
CA THR A 114 0.89 -48.76 -4.24
C THR A 114 -0.57 -49.10 -3.96
N GLY A 115 -1.50 -48.43 -4.65
CA GLY A 115 -2.94 -48.51 -4.40
C GLY A 115 -3.39 -47.74 -3.15
N GLN A 116 -2.48 -47.07 -2.44
CA GLN A 116 -2.79 -46.22 -1.28
C GLN A 116 -3.21 -44.82 -1.72
N LEU A 117 -3.66 -43.96 -0.81
CA LEU A 117 -4.07 -42.60 -1.20
C LEU A 117 -2.84 -41.77 -1.60
N VAL A 118 -1.81 -41.73 -0.75
CA VAL A 118 -0.62 -40.89 -0.94
C VAL A 118 0.66 -41.70 -0.70
N VAL A 119 1.68 -41.46 -1.53
CA VAL A 119 3.08 -41.82 -1.24
C VAL A 119 3.78 -40.61 -0.62
N SER A 120 3.81 -40.58 0.71
CA SER A 120 4.28 -39.45 1.53
C SER A 120 5.78 -39.43 1.77
N ALA A 121 6.45 -40.59 1.63
CA ALA A 121 7.89 -40.70 1.84
C ALA A 121 8.52 -41.63 0.81
N LEU A 122 9.71 -41.27 0.32
CA LEU A 122 10.54 -42.10 -0.54
C LEU A 122 11.96 -42.19 0.05
N ALA A 123 12.54 -43.38 0.04
CA ALA A 123 13.92 -43.60 0.48
C ALA A 123 14.66 -44.57 -0.44
N LYS A 124 15.89 -44.23 -0.83
CA LYS A 124 16.75 -45.11 -1.62
C LYS A 124 17.47 -46.12 -0.71
N GLY A 125 17.43 -47.39 -1.07
CA GLY A 125 18.14 -48.48 -0.41
C GLY A 125 19.40 -48.95 -1.15
N GLU A 126 19.94 -50.07 -0.71
CA GLU A 126 21.02 -50.79 -1.42
C GLU A 126 20.55 -51.33 -2.78
N GLY A 127 21.50 -51.49 -3.73
CA GLY A 127 21.25 -52.22 -4.97
C GLY A 127 20.21 -51.60 -5.92
N GLY A 128 19.84 -50.33 -5.72
CA GLY A 128 18.83 -49.65 -6.51
C GLY A 128 17.39 -49.85 -6.01
N ASP A 129 17.21 -50.42 -4.82
CA ASP A 129 15.90 -50.47 -4.17
C ASP A 129 15.37 -49.05 -3.89
N LEU A 130 14.06 -48.86 -4.08
CA LEU A 130 13.34 -47.68 -3.65
C LEU A 130 12.22 -48.11 -2.68
N PHE A 131 12.16 -47.49 -1.51
CA PHE A 131 11.10 -47.71 -0.53
C PHE A 131 10.09 -46.57 -0.59
N ALA A 132 8.81 -46.90 -0.49
CA ALA A 132 7.70 -45.95 -0.52
C ALA A 132 6.83 -46.13 0.73
N GLY A 133 6.73 -45.08 1.54
CA GLY A 133 5.87 -45.00 2.70
C GLY A 133 4.56 -44.31 2.32
N THR A 134 3.44 -44.81 2.84
CA THR A 134 2.12 -44.35 2.44
C THR A 134 1.26 -43.85 3.59
N LEU A 135 0.21 -43.11 3.22
CA LEU A 135 -0.92 -42.78 4.09
C LEU A 135 -2.26 -42.82 3.32
N PRO A 136 -3.38 -43.19 3.97
CA PRO A 136 -3.46 -43.81 5.29
C PRO A 136 -2.97 -45.29 5.29
N GLY A 137 -3.07 -46.00 6.42
CA GLY A 137 -2.75 -47.42 6.59
C GLY A 137 -1.28 -47.77 6.91
N ALA A 138 -0.39 -46.78 7.05
CA ALA A 138 1.02 -46.93 7.41
C ALA A 138 1.78 -48.10 6.75
N LYS A 139 1.63 -48.24 5.42
CA LYS A 139 2.30 -49.29 4.65
C LYS A 139 3.63 -48.81 4.08
N ILE A 140 4.54 -49.76 3.94
CA ILE A 140 5.83 -49.58 3.26
C ILE A 140 5.88 -50.56 2.10
N TYR A 141 6.16 -50.03 0.91
CA TYR A 141 6.37 -50.80 -0.31
C TYR A 141 7.83 -50.76 -0.71
N ARG A 142 8.33 -51.86 -1.27
CA ARG A 142 9.61 -51.93 -1.97
C ARG A 142 9.36 -51.92 -3.47
N ILE A 143 10.10 -51.10 -4.19
CA ILE A 143 10.01 -50.95 -5.63
C ILE A 143 11.35 -51.40 -6.23
N ARG A 144 11.28 -52.39 -7.12
CA ARG A 144 12.42 -52.95 -7.86
C ARG A 144 12.06 -53.00 -9.34
N GLY A 145 12.78 -52.24 -10.17
CA GLY A 145 12.44 -52.14 -11.59
C GLY A 145 11.11 -51.40 -11.83
N GLU A 146 10.56 -51.49 -13.04
CA GLU A 146 9.31 -50.79 -13.40
C GLU A 146 8.07 -51.67 -13.14
N GLY A 147 7.03 -51.07 -12.58
CA GLY A 147 5.68 -51.63 -12.47
C GLY A 147 5.40 -52.53 -11.25
N GLN A 148 6.39 -52.86 -10.41
CA GLN A 148 6.19 -53.71 -9.23
C GLN A 148 6.53 -52.97 -7.94
N ALA A 149 5.51 -52.42 -7.27
CA ALA A 149 5.56 -52.14 -5.84
C ALA A 149 5.09 -53.38 -5.07
N THR A 150 5.96 -53.96 -4.26
CA THR A 150 5.59 -55.07 -3.36
C THR A 150 5.47 -54.53 -1.95
N GLU A 151 4.37 -54.85 -1.27
CA GLU A 151 4.24 -54.52 0.16
C GLU A 151 5.37 -55.23 0.92
N LEU A 152 6.19 -54.44 1.60
CA LEU A 152 7.26 -54.92 2.46
C LEU A 152 6.75 -55.09 3.88
N ALA A 153 6.05 -54.08 4.41
CA ALA A 153 5.54 -54.09 5.76
C ALA A 153 4.25 -53.27 5.87
N SER A 154 3.35 -53.73 6.75
CA SER A 154 2.26 -52.93 7.32
C SER A 154 2.60 -52.65 8.77
N LEU A 155 2.77 -51.39 9.15
CA LEU A 155 3.27 -51.04 10.49
C LEU A 155 2.16 -51.19 11.56
N PRO A 156 2.48 -51.72 12.75
CA PRO A 156 1.50 -51.98 13.82
C PRO A 156 1.20 -50.71 14.65
N ASN A 157 0.60 -50.88 15.84
CA ASN A 157 0.37 -49.83 16.85
C ASN A 157 -0.51 -48.66 16.41
N GLU A 158 -1.59 -48.94 15.67
CA GLU A 158 -2.52 -47.90 15.20
C GLU A 158 -1.83 -46.82 14.32
N ALA A 159 -0.64 -47.13 13.80
CA ALA A 159 0.02 -46.28 12.84
C ALA A 159 -0.85 -46.17 11.58
N GLU A 160 -1.10 -44.94 11.15
CA GLU A 160 -1.88 -44.65 9.94
C GLU A 160 -1.03 -43.96 8.87
N HIS A 161 0.05 -43.30 9.26
CA HIS A 161 0.87 -42.48 8.38
C HIS A 161 2.33 -42.91 8.47
N VAL A 162 2.99 -43.09 7.33
CA VAL A 162 4.46 -43.08 7.23
C VAL A 162 4.91 -41.71 6.75
N TRP A 163 5.46 -40.87 7.64
CA TRP A 163 5.85 -39.50 7.30
C TRP A 163 7.24 -39.37 6.71
N ALA A 164 8.18 -40.18 7.19
CA ALA A 164 9.56 -40.17 6.73
C ALA A 164 10.15 -41.58 6.73
N LEU A 165 11.02 -41.81 5.75
CA LEU A 165 11.78 -43.04 5.59
C LEU A 165 13.26 -42.70 5.44
N VAL A 166 14.13 -43.39 6.18
CA VAL A 166 15.59 -43.29 5.99
C VAL A 166 16.21 -44.68 6.08
N TYR A 167 17.00 -45.05 5.07
CA TYR A 167 17.70 -46.33 5.04
C TYR A 167 19.09 -46.21 5.66
N ASP A 168 19.41 -47.09 6.61
CA ASP A 168 20.74 -47.22 7.21
C ASP A 168 21.51 -48.36 6.53
N PRO A 169 22.48 -48.07 5.66
CA PRO A 169 23.25 -49.11 4.96
C PRO A 169 24.19 -49.88 5.88
N ARG A 170 24.57 -49.33 7.04
CA ARG A 170 25.45 -50.03 7.99
C ARG A 170 24.71 -51.14 8.72
N ARG A 171 23.47 -50.86 9.10
CA ARG A 171 22.58 -51.81 9.78
C ARG A 171 21.74 -52.64 8.80
N ARG A 172 21.63 -52.19 7.56
CA ARG A 172 20.74 -52.72 6.51
C ARG A 172 19.27 -52.71 6.94
N VAL A 173 18.88 -51.62 7.59
CA VAL A 173 17.55 -51.40 8.19
C VAL A 173 16.94 -50.14 7.61
N LEU A 174 15.63 -50.15 7.36
CA LEU A 174 14.84 -48.98 7.01
C LEU A 174 14.16 -48.43 8.26
N PHE A 175 14.46 -47.18 8.63
CA PHE A 175 13.73 -46.48 9.68
C PHE A 175 12.49 -45.81 9.10
N ALA A 176 11.35 -45.99 9.78
CA ALA A 176 10.08 -45.39 9.41
C ALA A 176 9.49 -44.60 10.57
N ALA A 177 9.28 -43.30 10.37
CA ALA A 177 8.61 -42.42 11.33
C ALA A 177 7.10 -42.39 11.08
N THR A 178 6.31 -42.58 12.13
CA THR A 178 4.86 -42.74 12.00
C THR A 178 4.04 -41.71 12.78
N GLY A 179 2.74 -41.71 12.49
CA GLY A 179 1.70 -41.08 13.31
C GLY A 179 0.34 -41.72 13.03
N PRO A 180 -0.70 -41.52 13.87
CA PRO A 180 -0.68 -40.76 15.12
C PRO A 180 -0.14 -41.58 16.31
N SER A 181 0.64 -42.63 16.06
CA SER A 181 1.24 -43.48 17.10
C SER A 181 2.54 -42.96 17.71
N GLY A 182 3.20 -41.96 17.10
CA GLY A 182 4.44 -41.41 17.67
C GLY A 182 5.68 -42.32 17.60
N THR A 183 5.66 -43.36 16.78
CA THR A 183 6.66 -44.44 16.84
C THR A 183 7.67 -44.36 15.68
N ILE A 184 8.91 -44.76 15.93
CA ILE A 184 9.89 -45.08 14.89
C ILE A 184 10.04 -46.60 14.84
N PHE A 185 9.80 -47.18 13.68
CA PHE A 185 10.05 -48.59 13.42
C PHE A 185 11.37 -48.80 12.70
N ALA A 186 12.10 -49.83 13.09
CA ALA A 186 13.18 -50.43 12.32
C ALA A 186 12.60 -51.59 11.51
N VAL A 187 12.71 -51.52 10.19
CA VAL A 187 12.18 -52.53 9.27
C VAL A 187 13.33 -53.22 8.55
N ASP A 188 13.41 -54.53 8.70
CA ASP A 188 14.44 -55.33 8.04
C ASP A 188 14.12 -55.63 6.58
N ALA A 189 15.05 -56.32 5.89
CA ALA A 189 14.88 -56.65 4.47
C ALA A 189 13.77 -57.67 4.17
N THR A 190 13.24 -58.36 5.20
CA THR A 190 12.14 -59.32 5.11
C THR A 190 10.77 -58.68 5.36
N GLY A 191 10.76 -57.45 5.88
CA GLY A 191 9.53 -56.74 6.25
C GLY A 191 9.16 -56.87 7.73
N HIS A 192 10.02 -57.48 8.55
CA HIS A 192 9.80 -57.50 9.99
C HIS A 192 10.04 -56.10 10.56
N ALA A 193 9.00 -55.52 11.16
CA ALA A 193 9.04 -54.21 11.77
C ALA A 193 9.09 -54.34 13.30
N GLU A 194 10.12 -53.77 13.92
CA GLU A 194 10.28 -53.67 15.36
C GLU A 194 10.27 -52.21 15.82
N VAL A 195 9.77 -51.95 17.03
CA VAL A 195 9.80 -50.60 17.61
C VAL A 195 11.26 -50.24 17.93
N TYR A 196 11.76 -49.22 17.26
CA TYR A 196 13.08 -48.67 17.53
C TYR A 196 13.02 -47.58 18.60
N PHE A 197 11.99 -46.73 18.56
CA PHE A 197 11.73 -45.71 19.57
C PHE A 197 10.24 -45.39 19.62
N ASP A 198 9.72 -45.15 20.82
CA ASP A 198 8.33 -44.79 21.06
C ASP A 198 8.28 -43.45 21.78
N SER A 199 7.68 -42.44 21.14
CA SER A 199 7.62 -41.06 21.63
C SER A 199 6.35 -40.81 22.42
N GLU A 200 6.38 -39.83 23.33
CA GLU A 200 5.14 -39.31 23.96
C GLU A 200 4.33 -38.41 23.01
N GLU A 201 4.96 -37.98 21.91
CA GLU A 201 4.34 -37.17 20.85
C GLU A 201 3.55 -38.04 19.88
N THR A 202 2.44 -37.54 19.35
CA THR A 202 1.57 -38.34 18.46
C THR A 202 2.15 -38.52 17.05
N HIS A 203 3.03 -37.62 16.61
CA HIS A 203 3.62 -37.69 15.28
C HIS A 203 5.14 -37.52 15.33
N ILE A 204 5.83 -38.35 14.54
CA ILE A 204 7.21 -38.10 14.11
C ILE A 204 7.16 -37.82 12.60
N LEU A 205 7.54 -36.60 12.21
CA LEU A 205 7.32 -36.08 10.85
C LEU A 205 8.56 -36.11 9.97
N SER A 206 9.74 -36.08 10.58
CA SER A 206 11.01 -35.99 9.86
C SER A 206 12.08 -36.86 10.50
N LEU A 207 12.97 -37.38 9.67
CA LEU A 207 14.12 -38.20 10.08
C LEU A 207 15.38 -37.74 9.33
N ALA A 208 16.52 -37.78 10.00
CA ALA A 208 17.82 -37.65 9.37
C ALA A 208 18.84 -38.58 10.03
N LEU A 209 19.56 -39.38 9.22
CA LEU A 209 20.56 -40.32 9.69
C LEU A 209 21.96 -39.73 9.52
N ALA A 210 22.69 -39.57 10.61
CA ALA A 210 24.07 -39.14 10.58
C ALA A 210 24.99 -40.29 10.12
N PRO A 211 26.17 -39.98 9.54
CA PRO A 211 27.11 -40.99 9.11
C PRO A 211 27.52 -41.98 10.20
N ASP A 212 27.54 -41.58 11.48
CA ASP A 212 27.88 -42.47 12.60
C ASP A 212 26.77 -43.46 13.00
N GLY A 213 25.58 -43.34 12.40
CA GLY A 213 24.41 -44.17 12.70
C GLY A 213 23.47 -43.57 13.74
N THR A 214 23.74 -42.34 14.21
CA THR A 214 22.82 -41.56 15.06
C THR A 214 21.63 -41.10 14.23
N LEU A 215 20.41 -41.32 14.75
CA LEU A 215 19.17 -40.89 14.10
C LEU A 215 18.64 -39.62 14.77
N TYR A 216 18.27 -38.62 13.98
CA TYR A 216 17.58 -37.41 14.43
C TYR A 216 16.12 -37.47 13.99
N ALA A 217 15.21 -37.05 14.86
CA ALA A 217 13.78 -37.13 14.60
C ALA A 217 13.07 -35.84 15.04
N GLY A 218 12.13 -35.38 14.22
CA GLY A 218 11.33 -34.19 14.49
C GLY A 218 9.89 -34.54 14.82
N THR A 219 9.36 -34.01 15.92
CA THR A 219 8.04 -34.38 16.44
C THR A 219 6.95 -33.33 16.20
N SER A 220 5.70 -33.73 16.43
CA SER A 220 4.50 -32.90 16.49
C SER A 220 3.47 -33.54 17.43
N PRO A 221 2.68 -32.77 18.21
CA PRO A 221 2.57 -31.30 18.21
C PRO A 221 3.60 -30.55 19.06
N GLY A 222 4.53 -31.21 19.74
CA GLY A 222 5.47 -30.58 20.67
C GLY A 222 6.67 -29.87 20.02
N ALA A 223 6.85 -29.98 18.70
CA ALA A 223 8.00 -29.41 17.98
C ALA A 223 9.37 -29.73 18.62
N ILE A 224 9.58 -30.97 19.05
CA ILE A 224 10.81 -31.41 19.71
C ILE A 224 11.77 -32.03 18.68
N LEU A 225 13.03 -31.62 18.73
CA LEU A 225 14.12 -32.31 18.03
C LEU A 225 14.72 -33.38 18.95
N LEU A 226 14.58 -34.62 18.55
CA LEU A 226 15.14 -35.77 19.24
C LEU A 226 16.43 -36.24 18.58
N GLN A 227 17.36 -36.69 19.40
CA GLN A 227 18.51 -37.49 18.98
C GLN A 227 18.39 -38.89 19.56
N ILE A 228 18.58 -39.90 18.72
CA ILE A 228 18.41 -41.31 19.05
C ILE A 228 19.72 -42.04 18.76
N ASP A 229 20.39 -42.42 19.85
CA ASP A 229 21.71 -43.06 19.81
C ASP A 229 21.60 -44.60 19.73
N GLY A 230 20.39 -45.16 19.89
CA GLY A 230 20.11 -46.60 19.78
C GLY A 230 18.64 -46.93 20.13
N PRO A 231 18.24 -48.22 20.04
CA PRO A 231 16.87 -48.64 20.37
C PRO A 231 16.46 -48.17 21.77
N GLY A 232 15.34 -47.46 21.88
CA GLY A 232 14.80 -46.90 23.13
C GLY A 232 15.65 -45.81 23.79
N ARG A 233 16.75 -45.36 23.17
CA ARG A 233 17.70 -44.39 23.74
C ARG A 233 17.63 -43.06 23.00
N ALA A 234 16.65 -42.24 23.34
CA ALA A 234 16.50 -40.90 22.81
C ALA A 234 16.85 -39.82 23.86
N ARG A 235 17.29 -38.65 23.37
CA ARG A 235 17.41 -37.41 24.13
C ARG A 235 16.75 -36.28 23.37
N ALA A 236 15.96 -35.44 24.04
CA ALA A 236 15.51 -34.17 23.48
C ALA A 236 16.71 -33.21 23.40
N LEU A 237 16.99 -32.71 22.21
CA LEU A 237 18.05 -31.70 21.99
C LEU A 237 17.52 -30.30 22.16
N VAL A 238 16.36 -30.03 21.56
CA VAL A 238 15.72 -28.71 21.57
C VAL A 238 14.22 -28.90 21.56
N ASP A 239 13.55 -28.13 22.42
CA ASP A 239 12.12 -27.88 22.40
C ASP A 239 11.92 -26.50 21.72
N PHE A 240 11.38 -26.49 20.51
CA PHE A 240 11.26 -25.27 19.73
C PHE A 240 9.93 -24.55 19.99
N PRO A 241 9.89 -23.21 19.85
CA PRO A 241 8.62 -22.50 19.81
C PRO A 241 7.91 -22.83 18.49
N GLY A 242 6.98 -23.79 18.52
CA GLY A 242 6.31 -24.31 17.34
C GLY A 242 5.29 -25.40 17.67
N VAL A 243 4.73 -25.97 16.61
CA VAL A 243 3.84 -27.14 16.64
C VAL A 243 4.54 -28.35 16.02
N GLU A 244 5.41 -28.15 15.03
CA GLU A 244 6.07 -29.28 14.38
C GLU A 244 7.51 -28.98 13.96
N VAL A 245 8.35 -30.02 14.01
CA VAL A 245 9.63 -30.07 13.29
C VAL A 245 9.40 -30.82 11.97
N LYS A 246 9.08 -30.06 10.93
CA LYS A 246 8.60 -30.59 9.65
C LYS A 246 9.69 -31.29 8.82
N SER A 247 10.92 -30.79 8.87
CA SER A 247 12.03 -31.30 8.07
C SER A 247 13.37 -31.03 8.75
N ILE A 248 14.33 -31.94 8.56
CA ILE A 248 15.66 -31.92 9.18
C ILE A 248 16.72 -32.16 8.10
N ALA A 249 17.78 -31.35 8.12
CA ALA A 249 18.99 -31.56 7.34
C ALA A 249 20.23 -31.56 8.23
N LEU A 250 21.25 -32.33 7.85
CA LEU A 250 22.49 -32.47 8.61
C LEU A 250 23.66 -31.87 7.83
N ARG A 251 24.53 -31.15 8.54
CA ARG A 251 25.81 -30.67 8.02
C ARG A 251 26.95 -31.20 8.87
N GLN A 252 27.93 -31.85 8.24
CA GLN A 252 29.15 -32.23 8.94
C GLN A 252 30.00 -30.97 9.21
N ALA A 253 30.37 -30.71 10.47
CA ALA A 253 31.24 -29.58 10.80
C ALA A 253 32.63 -29.78 10.17
N ALA A 254 33.12 -28.77 9.44
CA ALA A 254 34.36 -28.87 8.67
C ALA A 254 35.65 -28.74 9.53
N SER A 255 35.56 -28.20 10.75
CA SER A 255 36.75 -27.67 11.46
C SER A 255 36.79 -27.83 12.98
N ALA A 256 35.83 -28.50 13.61
CA ALA A 256 35.86 -28.77 15.05
C ALA A 256 35.95 -30.27 15.29
N GLY A 257 36.79 -30.72 16.22
CA GLY A 257 36.91 -32.13 16.64
C GLY A 257 35.65 -32.76 17.27
N SER A 258 34.46 -32.24 16.95
CA SER A 258 33.17 -32.85 17.24
C SER A 258 32.88 -33.95 16.23
N ALA A 259 32.64 -35.16 16.72
CA ALA A 259 32.16 -36.27 15.89
C ALA A 259 30.73 -36.05 15.36
N ARG A 260 29.95 -35.13 15.95
CA ARG A 260 28.52 -34.96 15.70
C ARG A 260 28.24 -33.82 14.71
N PRO A 261 27.26 -33.99 13.79
CA PRO A 261 26.88 -32.97 12.80
C PRO A 261 26.12 -31.80 13.44
N GLU A 262 26.08 -30.67 12.74
CA GLU A 262 25.09 -29.62 12.97
C GLU A 262 23.74 -30.06 12.37
N VAL A 263 22.65 -29.68 13.03
CA VAL A 263 21.28 -30.00 12.59
C VAL A 263 20.59 -28.70 12.17
N TYR A 264 19.99 -28.69 10.98
CA TYR A 264 19.14 -27.61 10.49
C TYR A 264 17.70 -28.11 10.48
N ALA A 265 16.79 -27.34 11.08
CA ALA A 265 15.40 -27.74 11.27
C ALA A 265 14.43 -26.69 10.72
N ALA A 266 13.45 -27.13 9.94
CA ALA A 266 12.28 -26.35 9.58
C ALA A 266 11.19 -26.58 10.63
N VAL A 267 10.85 -25.52 11.37
CA VAL A 267 9.89 -25.55 12.49
C VAL A 267 8.71 -24.66 12.17
N ASN A 268 7.49 -25.18 12.31
CA ASN A 268 6.27 -24.47 11.94
C ASN A 268 5.34 -24.21 13.14
N GLU A 269 4.61 -23.09 13.07
CA GLU A 269 3.56 -22.69 14.01
C GLU A 269 2.21 -22.67 13.27
N PHE A 270 1.16 -23.24 13.87
CA PHE A 270 -0.21 -23.18 13.35
C PHE A 270 -1.21 -22.88 14.46
N ASP A 271 -2.32 -22.22 14.14
CA ASP A 271 -3.45 -22.05 15.09
C ASP A 271 -4.04 -23.44 15.48
N SER A 272 -3.95 -24.41 14.58
CA SER A 272 -4.24 -25.83 14.84
C SER A 272 -3.40 -26.70 13.89
N PRO A 273 -2.86 -27.85 14.33
CA PRO A 273 -2.07 -28.73 13.48
C PRO A 273 -2.83 -29.13 12.20
N PRO A 274 -2.17 -29.16 11.02
CA PRO A 274 -2.81 -29.63 9.79
C PRO A 274 -3.28 -31.08 9.91
N THR A 275 -4.50 -31.35 9.46
CA THR A 275 -5.01 -32.73 9.44
C THR A 275 -4.48 -33.47 8.21
N PRO A 276 -3.94 -34.70 8.37
CA PRO A 276 -3.50 -35.53 7.24
C PRO A 276 -4.67 -35.91 6.31
N PRO A 277 -4.39 -36.19 5.02
CA PRO A 277 -5.40 -36.72 4.09
C PRO A 277 -5.94 -38.08 4.58
N SER A 278 -7.27 -38.25 4.58
CA SER A 278 -7.92 -39.52 4.92
C SER A 278 -8.76 -40.07 3.77
N ALA A 279 -8.95 -41.39 3.74
CA ALA A 279 -9.78 -42.05 2.72
C ALA A 279 -11.26 -41.60 2.75
N SER A 280 -11.77 -41.14 3.91
CA SER A 280 -13.15 -40.64 4.02
C SER A 280 -13.34 -39.25 3.41
N GLN A 281 -12.27 -38.46 3.30
CA GLN A 281 -12.28 -37.14 2.66
C GLN A 281 -12.11 -37.20 1.13
N ALA A 282 -11.66 -38.34 0.58
CA ALA A 282 -11.39 -38.52 -0.85
C ALA A 282 -12.63 -38.82 -1.73
N LYS A 283 -13.86 -38.71 -1.20
CA LYS A 283 -15.09 -38.83 -2.00
C LYS A 283 -15.32 -37.55 -2.85
N ALA A 284 -14.80 -37.59 -4.08
CA ALA A 284 -15.09 -36.85 -5.32
C ALA A 284 -15.57 -35.36 -5.29
N PRO A 285 -15.05 -34.49 -6.20
CA PRO A 285 -15.55 -33.12 -6.40
C PRO A 285 -16.97 -33.07 -7.01
N PRO A 286 -17.71 -31.95 -6.91
CA PRO A 286 -18.92 -31.74 -7.70
C PRO A 286 -18.56 -31.68 -9.20
N ALA A 287 -19.41 -32.31 -10.03
CA ALA A 287 -19.28 -32.40 -11.48
C ALA A 287 -19.07 -31.03 -12.17
N PRO A 288 -18.42 -30.98 -13.35
CA PRO A 288 -18.21 -29.74 -14.08
C PRO A 288 -19.55 -29.16 -14.56
N ALA A 289 -19.92 -27.99 -14.04
CA ALA A 289 -21.02 -27.19 -14.58
C ALA A 289 -20.59 -26.50 -15.88
N ALA A 290 -21.52 -26.45 -16.84
CA ALA A 290 -21.40 -25.81 -18.15
C ALA A 290 -20.97 -24.32 -18.07
N PRO A 291 -20.42 -23.74 -19.14
CA PRO A 291 -19.83 -22.39 -19.10
C PRO A 291 -20.92 -21.32 -18.99
N ALA A 292 -21.05 -20.72 -17.81
CA ALA A 292 -21.80 -19.50 -17.59
C ALA A 292 -20.84 -18.33 -17.33
N LYS A 293 -21.20 -17.17 -17.89
CA LYS A 293 -20.42 -15.94 -18.03
C LYS A 293 -19.75 -15.48 -16.73
N ALA A 294 -18.52 -15.00 -16.88
CA ALA A 294 -17.65 -14.48 -15.83
C ALA A 294 -18.31 -13.36 -15.01
N SER A 295 -18.50 -13.65 -13.72
CA SER A 295 -18.47 -12.69 -12.63
C SER A 295 -17.43 -13.22 -11.64
N PRO A 296 -16.57 -12.37 -11.04
CA PRO A 296 -15.49 -12.85 -10.19
C PRO A 296 -16.07 -13.57 -8.96
N PRO A 297 -15.69 -14.83 -8.69
CA PRO A 297 -16.22 -15.55 -7.54
C PRO A 297 -15.63 -14.98 -6.25
N SER A 298 -16.44 -14.25 -5.50
CA SER A 298 -16.21 -13.98 -4.07
C SER A 298 -16.32 -15.29 -3.30
N THR A 299 -15.21 -16.02 -3.19
CA THR A 299 -15.09 -17.20 -2.34
C THR A 299 -14.14 -16.93 -1.19
N THR A 300 -14.61 -16.20 -0.18
CA THR A 300 -14.14 -16.37 1.20
C THR A 300 -14.68 -17.70 1.73
N ALA A 301 -14.26 -18.81 1.13
CA ALA A 301 -14.18 -20.06 1.86
C ALA A 301 -13.07 -19.88 2.89
N ASN A 302 -13.32 -20.24 4.15
CA ASN A 302 -12.32 -20.28 5.22
C ASN A 302 -11.10 -21.08 4.74
N ARG A 303 -10.11 -20.39 4.16
CA ARG A 303 -8.83 -20.97 3.79
C ARG A 303 -8.06 -21.16 5.09
N PRO A 304 -7.51 -22.35 5.38
CA PRO A 304 -6.59 -22.52 6.50
C PRO A 304 -5.49 -21.46 6.38
N LYS A 305 -5.23 -20.72 7.47
CA LYS A 305 -4.12 -19.78 7.48
C LYS A 305 -2.84 -20.56 7.15
N PRO A 306 -1.92 -20.02 6.33
CA PRO A 306 -0.73 -20.73 5.87
C PRO A 306 0.28 -21.10 6.96
N GLY A 307 -0.02 -20.90 8.24
CA GLY A 307 0.92 -21.07 9.36
C GLY A 307 2.04 -20.04 9.34
N LYS A 308 3.02 -20.24 10.21
CA LYS A 308 4.31 -19.51 10.21
C LYS A 308 5.44 -20.53 10.22
N GLY A 309 6.59 -20.16 9.68
CA GLY A 309 7.76 -21.03 9.57
C GLY A 309 9.00 -20.39 10.16
N SER A 310 9.92 -21.22 10.65
CA SER A 310 11.26 -20.79 11.04
C SER A 310 12.31 -21.84 10.69
N VAL A 311 13.50 -21.37 10.34
CA VAL A 311 14.69 -22.22 10.14
C VAL A 311 15.60 -22.05 11.33
N TRP A 312 15.98 -23.17 11.94
CA TRP A 312 16.87 -23.21 13.10
C TRP A 312 18.14 -23.98 12.77
N ARG A 313 19.24 -23.56 13.38
CA ARG A 313 20.50 -24.30 13.45
C ARG A 313 20.73 -24.77 14.88
N VAL A 314 21.05 -26.04 15.06
CA VAL A 314 21.42 -26.66 16.33
C VAL A 314 22.84 -27.22 16.19
N ARG A 315 23.76 -26.72 17.00
CA ARG A 315 25.15 -27.17 17.02
C ARG A 315 25.30 -28.46 17.83
N ALA A 316 26.44 -29.10 17.67
CA ALA A 316 26.75 -30.37 18.34
C ALA A 316 26.76 -30.27 19.89
N ASP A 317 27.00 -29.08 20.44
CA ASP A 317 26.94 -28.80 21.88
C ASP A 317 25.51 -28.59 22.42
N GLY A 318 24.50 -28.64 21.54
CA GLY A 318 23.10 -28.41 21.85
C GLY A 318 22.67 -26.94 21.78
N SER A 319 23.57 -26.01 21.51
CA SER A 319 23.19 -24.60 21.31
C SER A 319 22.35 -24.47 20.04
N SER A 320 21.24 -23.73 20.14
CA SER A 320 20.31 -23.51 19.03
C SER A 320 20.15 -22.02 18.71
N GLU A 321 19.96 -21.70 17.45
CA GLU A 321 19.64 -20.35 17.00
C GLU A 321 18.68 -20.35 15.81
N ARG A 322 17.84 -19.33 15.73
CA ARG A 322 16.93 -19.10 14.60
C ARG A 322 17.64 -18.28 13.52
N LEU A 323 17.72 -18.82 12.31
CA LEU A 323 18.34 -18.18 11.15
C LEU A 323 17.32 -17.36 10.34
N LEU A 324 16.12 -17.91 10.14
CA LEU A 324 15.06 -17.31 9.34
C LEU A 324 13.71 -17.45 10.07
N ARG A 325 12.88 -16.41 9.98
CA ARG A 325 11.46 -16.45 10.33
C ARG A 325 10.64 -16.01 9.12
N ASN A 326 9.59 -16.76 8.83
CA ASN A 326 8.60 -16.44 7.81
C ASN A 326 7.22 -16.35 8.47
N ASP A 327 6.73 -15.14 8.67
CA ASP A 327 5.39 -14.91 9.23
C ASP A 327 4.26 -15.04 8.20
N GLU A 328 4.61 -15.18 6.91
CA GLU A 328 3.64 -15.30 5.82
C GLU A 328 3.34 -16.75 5.42
N GLY A 329 4.07 -17.73 5.98
CA GLY A 329 3.75 -19.14 5.84
C GLY A 329 4.78 -20.12 6.40
N HIS A 330 4.38 -21.39 6.43
CA HIS A 330 5.17 -22.52 6.92
C HIS A 330 6.19 -23.04 5.90
N PHE A 331 7.19 -23.77 6.39
CA PHE A 331 8.18 -24.48 5.58
C PHE A 331 7.80 -25.97 5.43
N THR A 332 8.17 -26.56 4.30
CA THR A 332 7.77 -27.93 3.91
C THR A 332 8.95 -28.88 3.86
N ALA A 333 10.13 -28.39 3.47
CA ALA A 333 11.38 -29.14 3.42
C ALA A 333 12.58 -28.21 3.65
N ILE A 334 13.68 -28.79 4.11
CA ILE A 334 14.97 -28.09 4.28
C ILE A 334 16.13 -28.96 3.79
N GLU A 335 17.12 -28.33 3.16
CA GLU A 335 18.44 -28.90 2.90
C GLU A 335 19.53 -27.91 3.34
N VAL A 336 20.76 -28.39 3.55
CA VAL A 336 21.90 -27.54 3.88
C VAL A 336 23.13 -27.97 3.09
N ASP A 337 23.85 -27.02 2.52
CA ASP A 337 25.08 -27.31 1.79
C ASP A 337 26.31 -27.40 2.72
N ALA A 338 27.45 -27.80 2.15
CA ALA A 338 28.69 -27.92 2.92
C ALA A 338 29.20 -26.58 3.48
N SER A 339 28.83 -25.46 2.85
CA SER A 339 29.22 -24.10 3.28
C SER A 339 28.38 -23.58 4.43
N GLY A 340 27.21 -24.17 4.71
CA GLY A 340 26.30 -23.76 5.77
C GLY A 340 25.08 -22.99 5.27
N VAL A 341 24.91 -22.86 3.95
CA VAL A 341 23.71 -22.23 3.39
C VAL A 341 22.55 -23.23 3.45
N ALA A 342 21.51 -22.86 4.18
CA ALA A 342 20.29 -23.65 4.29
C ALA A 342 19.28 -23.21 3.24
N TYR A 343 18.65 -24.15 2.56
CA TYR A 343 17.57 -23.94 1.61
C TYR A 343 16.26 -24.46 2.20
N ALA A 344 15.24 -23.61 2.30
CA ALA A 344 13.94 -23.96 2.88
C ALA A 344 12.79 -23.64 1.91
N SER A 345 11.99 -24.64 1.56
CA SER A 345 10.81 -24.48 0.70
C SER A 345 9.58 -24.10 1.51
N ALA A 346 8.76 -23.21 0.96
CA ALA A 346 7.54 -22.75 1.61
C ALA A 346 6.30 -23.50 1.11
N GLY A 347 5.39 -23.76 2.05
CA GLY A 347 4.03 -24.27 1.77
C GLY A 347 3.03 -23.16 1.44
N SER A 348 3.52 -21.95 1.17
CA SER A 348 2.77 -20.77 0.77
C SER A 348 3.59 -19.93 -0.21
N LYS A 349 2.93 -19.35 -1.22
CA LYS A 349 3.54 -18.44 -2.20
C LYS A 349 4.67 -19.03 -3.06
N GLY A 350 4.77 -20.35 -3.22
CA GLY A 350 5.63 -20.96 -4.26
C GLY A 350 7.12 -20.68 -4.15
N ARG A 351 7.64 -20.36 -2.95
CA ARG A 351 9.01 -19.87 -2.77
C ARG A 351 9.95 -20.90 -2.17
N VAL A 352 11.22 -20.80 -2.55
CA VAL A 352 12.34 -21.40 -1.82
C VAL A 352 13.29 -20.30 -1.37
N PHE A 353 13.60 -20.29 -0.08
CA PHE A 353 14.52 -19.34 0.53
C PHE A 353 15.88 -20.00 0.73
N SER A 354 16.96 -19.22 0.61
CA SER A 354 18.24 -19.56 1.23
C SER A 354 18.51 -18.66 2.42
N VAL A 355 19.26 -19.15 3.40
CA VAL A 355 19.80 -18.35 4.51
C VAL A 355 21.22 -18.82 4.84
N ASP A 356 22.15 -17.88 4.94
CA ASP A 356 23.55 -18.12 5.28
C ASP A 356 23.83 -17.86 6.78
N ASP A 357 25.09 -18.06 7.18
CA ASP A 357 25.55 -17.89 8.56
C ASP A 357 25.40 -16.45 9.06
N GLU A 358 25.49 -15.47 8.15
CA GLU A 358 25.24 -14.05 8.40
C GLU A 358 23.74 -13.69 8.45
N ARG A 359 22.85 -14.68 8.28
CA ARG A 359 21.39 -14.54 8.24
C ARG A 359 20.89 -13.67 7.07
N VAL A 360 21.65 -13.59 5.99
CA VAL A 360 21.18 -12.98 4.75
C VAL A 360 20.26 -13.97 4.06
N VAL A 361 18.99 -13.60 3.97
CA VAL A 361 17.94 -14.42 3.36
C VAL A 361 17.86 -14.09 1.88
N ARG A 362 17.68 -15.08 1.00
CA ARG A 362 17.46 -14.84 -0.44
C ARG A 362 16.27 -15.64 -0.95
N VAL A 363 15.43 -15.04 -1.78
CA VAL A 363 14.40 -15.77 -2.53
C VAL A 363 15.08 -16.42 -3.73
N MET A 364 15.34 -17.72 -3.64
CA MET A 364 16.08 -18.48 -4.66
C MET A 364 15.20 -18.91 -5.82
N LEU A 365 13.93 -19.19 -5.53
CA LEU A 365 12.91 -19.66 -6.48
C LEU A 365 11.58 -19.00 -6.12
N ASP A 366 10.83 -18.59 -7.13
CA ASP A 366 9.45 -18.09 -7.04
C ASP A 366 8.67 -18.67 -8.22
N VAL A 367 7.78 -19.65 -7.95
CA VAL A 367 7.02 -20.38 -8.98
C VAL A 367 5.53 -20.10 -8.90
N GLU A 368 4.81 -20.39 -9.98
CA GLU A 368 3.37 -20.18 -10.09
C GLU A 368 2.57 -21.04 -9.09
N GLU A 369 3.05 -22.24 -8.79
CA GLU A 369 2.42 -23.13 -7.82
C GLU A 369 2.51 -22.56 -6.40
N ARG A 370 1.43 -22.69 -5.63
CA ARG A 370 1.37 -22.13 -4.29
C ARG A 370 2.34 -22.80 -3.30
N GLN A 371 2.69 -24.06 -3.54
CA GLN A 371 3.47 -24.87 -2.60
C GLN A 371 4.65 -25.52 -3.30
N VAL A 372 5.84 -25.39 -2.69
CA VAL A 372 6.98 -26.25 -3.00
C VAL A 372 7.01 -27.31 -1.91
N MET A 373 6.94 -28.60 -2.27
CA MET A 373 6.71 -29.69 -1.32
C MET A 373 7.98 -30.48 -0.99
N ALA A 374 8.84 -30.67 -1.99
CA ALA A 374 10.11 -31.38 -1.84
C ALA A 374 11.19 -30.65 -2.63
N ILE A 375 12.40 -30.59 -2.07
CA ILE A 375 13.56 -29.95 -2.68
C ILE A 375 14.75 -30.89 -2.69
N SER A 376 15.59 -30.75 -3.69
CA SER A 376 16.96 -31.21 -3.72
C SER A 376 17.80 -30.17 -4.46
N LEU A 377 18.38 -29.25 -3.71
CA LEU A 377 19.12 -28.08 -4.21
C LEU A 377 20.61 -28.13 -3.87
N VAL A 378 21.01 -29.13 -3.08
CA VAL A 378 22.40 -29.44 -2.75
C VAL A 378 22.91 -30.57 -3.64
N GLY A 379 24.14 -30.45 -4.15
CA GLY A 379 24.77 -31.45 -5.02
C GLY A 379 24.78 -31.06 -6.51
N GLN A 380 25.05 -32.04 -7.37
CA GLN A 380 25.25 -31.85 -8.81
C GLN A 380 23.92 -31.78 -9.59
N THR A 381 22.98 -32.63 -9.21
CA THR A 381 21.66 -32.78 -9.82
C THR A 381 20.64 -32.15 -8.93
N LYS A 382 20.06 -31.03 -9.38
CA LYS A 382 19.13 -30.23 -8.57
C LYS A 382 17.72 -30.30 -9.14
N ALA A 383 16.74 -30.41 -8.26
CA ALA A 383 15.33 -30.46 -8.61
C ALA A 383 14.44 -30.05 -7.43
N PHE A 384 13.17 -29.77 -7.71
CA PHE A 384 12.15 -29.65 -6.68
C PHE A 384 10.79 -30.03 -7.26
N ALA A 385 9.82 -30.23 -6.38
CA ALA A 385 8.46 -30.59 -6.77
C ALA A 385 7.42 -29.80 -5.98
N THR A 386 6.24 -29.61 -6.58
CA THR A 386 5.21 -28.68 -6.09
C THR A 386 3.90 -29.38 -5.71
N GLY A 387 3.07 -28.65 -4.97
CA GLY A 387 1.68 -28.96 -4.64
C GLY A 387 0.71 -27.90 -5.20
N ASP A 388 -0.60 -28.14 -5.10
CA ASP A 388 -1.67 -27.29 -5.65
C ASP A 388 -1.63 -27.10 -7.18
N ALA A 389 -1.07 -28.10 -7.87
CA ALA A 389 -0.86 -28.32 -9.31
C ALA A 389 0.50 -29.01 -9.42
N GLY A 390 0.51 -30.34 -9.22
CA GLY A 390 1.74 -31.11 -9.06
C GLY A 390 2.64 -31.00 -10.28
N ALA A 391 3.82 -30.43 -10.09
CA ALA A 391 4.84 -30.31 -11.12
C ALA A 391 6.21 -30.71 -10.57
N PHE A 392 7.08 -31.10 -11.48
CA PHE A 392 8.49 -31.33 -11.21
C PHE A 392 9.31 -30.26 -11.92
N TYR A 393 10.31 -29.72 -11.23
CA TYR A 393 11.21 -28.72 -11.80
C TYR A 393 12.63 -29.22 -11.76
N ARG A 394 13.30 -29.18 -12.91
CA ARG A 394 14.75 -29.35 -13.00
C ARG A 394 15.41 -28.00 -12.78
N VAL A 395 16.48 -27.99 -12.00
CA VAL A 395 17.31 -26.82 -11.77
C VAL A 395 18.60 -26.97 -12.59
N GLY A 396 18.93 -25.96 -13.38
CA GLY A 396 20.10 -25.95 -14.26
C GLY A 396 21.42 -25.97 -13.47
N GLY A 397 22.41 -26.69 -14.01
CA GLY A 397 23.75 -26.81 -13.39
C GLY A 397 24.70 -25.66 -13.70
N SER A 398 24.34 -24.78 -14.63
CA SER A 398 25.12 -23.60 -15.03
C SER A 398 24.33 -22.33 -14.77
N ALA A 399 25.04 -21.23 -14.51
CA ALA A 399 24.41 -19.94 -14.27
C ALA A 399 23.63 -19.47 -15.52
N PRO A 400 22.37 -19.04 -15.37
CA PRO A 400 21.51 -18.65 -16.48
C PRO A 400 22.10 -17.52 -17.33
N ARG A 401 21.90 -17.60 -18.65
CA ARG A 401 22.34 -16.57 -19.60
C ARG A 401 21.29 -15.49 -19.86
N THR A 402 20.06 -15.71 -19.40
CA THR A 402 18.89 -14.87 -19.68
C THR A 402 18.34 -14.17 -18.44
N ALA A 403 19.09 -14.23 -17.33
CA ALA A 403 18.69 -13.64 -16.06
C ALA A 403 18.28 -12.17 -16.20
N THR A 404 17.03 -11.91 -15.83
CA THR A 404 16.35 -10.63 -15.97
C THR A 404 15.57 -10.32 -14.70
N TYR A 405 15.69 -9.09 -14.22
CA TYR A 405 14.76 -8.50 -13.26
C TYR A 405 13.84 -7.56 -14.01
N LEU A 406 12.53 -7.76 -13.91
CA LEU A 406 11.52 -6.89 -14.51
C LEU A 406 10.82 -6.11 -13.39
N SER A 407 10.90 -4.78 -13.43
CA SER A 407 10.23 -3.96 -12.43
C SER A 407 8.71 -4.08 -12.53
N LYS A 408 8.00 -3.72 -11.46
CA LYS A 408 6.59 -3.36 -11.59
C LYS A 408 6.40 -2.18 -12.55
N VAL A 409 5.15 -1.95 -12.95
CA VAL A 409 4.78 -0.72 -13.65
C VAL A 409 4.70 0.43 -12.65
N TYR A 410 5.42 1.50 -12.93
CA TYR A 410 5.38 2.74 -12.14
C TYR A 410 4.43 3.74 -12.78
N ASP A 411 3.47 4.24 -12.00
CA ASP A 411 2.54 5.30 -12.38
C ASP A 411 3.06 6.66 -11.87
N THR A 412 3.24 7.62 -12.79
CA THR A 412 3.65 8.99 -12.46
C THR A 412 2.46 9.97 -12.31
N ALA A 413 1.24 9.43 -12.28
CA ALA A 413 -0.08 10.09 -12.24
C ALA A 413 -0.45 10.89 -13.51
N PHE A 414 0.54 11.52 -14.14
CA PHE A 414 0.38 12.33 -15.36
C PHE A 414 1.37 11.89 -16.42
N VAL A 415 1.14 12.29 -17.67
CA VAL A 415 2.13 12.04 -18.75
C VAL A 415 3.44 12.73 -18.38
N SER A 416 4.52 11.96 -18.36
CA SER A 416 5.83 12.39 -17.91
C SER A 416 6.87 12.31 -19.01
N SER A 417 7.82 13.23 -18.95
CA SER A 417 9.09 13.14 -19.69
C SER A 417 10.15 12.50 -18.81
N TRP A 418 11.03 11.71 -19.41
CA TRP A 418 12.00 10.89 -18.68
C TRP A 418 13.39 11.51 -18.70
N GLY A 419 14.03 11.52 -17.54
CA GLY A 419 15.40 11.97 -17.29
C GLY A 419 16.38 10.80 -17.38
N ASN A 420 17.31 10.75 -16.42
CA ASN A 420 18.28 9.67 -16.33
C ASN A 420 17.71 8.46 -15.58
N LEU A 421 18.13 7.27 -15.99
CA LEU A 421 18.10 6.06 -15.18
C LEU A 421 19.53 5.85 -14.65
N SER A 422 19.66 5.83 -13.33
CA SER A 422 20.89 5.51 -12.61
C SER A 422 20.71 4.24 -11.80
N TRP A 423 21.80 3.55 -11.53
CA TRP A 423 21.78 2.37 -10.66
C TRP A 423 23.09 2.22 -9.90
N ARG A 424 22.99 1.59 -8.73
CA ARG A 424 24.14 1.22 -7.91
C ARG A 424 24.28 -0.30 -7.90
N GLY A 425 25.51 -0.78 -8.06
CA GLY A 425 25.78 -2.20 -8.16
C GLY A 425 27.25 -2.51 -8.34
N GLN A 426 27.53 -3.78 -8.64
CA GLN A 426 28.85 -4.29 -9.01
C GLN A 426 28.73 -5.05 -10.33
N GLY A 427 29.80 -5.10 -11.11
CA GLY A 427 29.80 -5.79 -12.41
C GLY A 427 29.04 -5.04 -13.51
N ARG A 428 28.77 -5.73 -14.62
CA ARG A 428 28.10 -5.16 -15.80
C ARG A 428 26.63 -5.57 -15.88
N LEU A 429 25.74 -4.57 -15.89
CA LEU A 429 24.29 -4.72 -16.07
C LEU A 429 23.84 -3.98 -17.32
N VAL A 430 22.79 -4.48 -17.96
CA VAL A 430 22.12 -3.81 -19.09
C VAL A 430 20.69 -3.47 -18.70
N PHE A 431 20.33 -2.19 -18.76
CA PHE A 431 18.97 -1.72 -18.48
C PHE A 431 18.20 -1.41 -19.77
N GLN A 432 16.93 -1.76 -19.80
CA GLN A 432 16.00 -1.32 -20.84
C GLN A 432 14.75 -0.75 -20.21
N THR A 433 14.09 0.17 -20.88
CA THR A 433 12.89 0.88 -20.43
C THR A 433 11.82 0.82 -21.50
N ARG A 434 10.55 0.85 -21.07
CA ARG A 434 9.39 1.07 -21.93
C ARG A 434 8.34 1.89 -21.20
N THR A 435 7.48 2.55 -21.96
CA THR A 435 6.53 3.52 -21.42
C THR A 435 5.18 3.39 -22.09
N GLY A 436 4.11 3.74 -21.39
CA GLY A 436 2.74 3.69 -21.91
C GLY A 436 1.80 4.66 -21.21
N ASN A 437 0.53 4.65 -21.63
CA ASN A 437 -0.54 5.47 -21.07
C ASN A 437 -1.72 4.62 -20.54
N THR A 438 -1.53 3.30 -20.44
CA THR A 438 -2.43 2.34 -19.80
C THR A 438 -1.70 1.68 -18.64
N GLU A 439 -2.43 1.30 -17.58
CA GLU A 439 -1.83 0.72 -16.36
C GLU A 439 -1.14 -0.64 -16.64
N ALA A 440 -1.83 -1.52 -17.37
CA ALA A 440 -1.28 -2.78 -17.82
C ALA A 440 -0.55 -2.60 -19.17
N PRO A 441 0.68 -3.14 -19.35
CA PRO A 441 1.35 -3.13 -20.63
C PRO A 441 0.55 -3.86 -21.71
N ASP A 442 0.24 -3.16 -22.80
CA ASP A 442 -0.51 -3.66 -23.95
C ASP A 442 0.18 -3.28 -25.27
N ALA A 443 -0.48 -3.53 -26.41
CA ALA A 443 0.06 -3.24 -27.74
C ALA A 443 0.26 -1.74 -28.04
N THR A 444 -0.22 -0.84 -27.18
CA THR A 444 -0.07 0.62 -27.31
C THR A 444 1.14 1.18 -26.55
N TRP A 445 1.80 0.35 -25.74
CA TRP A 445 3.06 0.70 -25.10
C TRP A 445 4.21 0.78 -26.11
N SER A 446 5.23 1.56 -25.78
CA SER A 446 6.45 1.57 -26.59
C SER A 446 7.14 0.21 -26.57
N ASP A 447 7.88 -0.10 -27.63
CA ASP A 447 8.89 -1.15 -27.58
C ASP A 447 9.92 -0.87 -26.47
N TRP A 448 10.64 -1.92 -26.06
CA TRP A 448 11.79 -1.79 -25.18
C TRP A 448 12.89 -0.94 -25.82
N SER A 449 13.44 0.01 -25.07
CA SER A 449 14.55 0.86 -25.51
C SER A 449 15.83 0.07 -25.77
N ALA A 450 16.79 0.71 -26.43
CA ALA A 450 18.15 0.19 -26.53
C ALA A 450 18.77 0.02 -25.13
N GLY A 451 19.62 -0.99 -24.96
CA GLY A 451 20.26 -1.30 -23.69
C GLY A 451 21.18 -0.19 -23.18
N LEU A 452 20.94 0.29 -21.97
CA LEU A 452 21.84 1.15 -21.22
C LEU A 452 22.86 0.28 -20.49
N GLU A 453 24.13 0.32 -20.91
CA GLU A 453 25.24 -0.39 -20.26
C GLU A 453 25.90 0.43 -19.11
N ARG A 454 25.50 1.69 -18.95
CA ARG A 454 25.89 2.62 -17.89
C ARG A 454 24.75 3.60 -17.59
N PRO A 455 24.71 4.21 -16.38
CA PRO A 455 23.74 5.26 -16.07
C PRO A 455 23.64 6.30 -17.18
N GLY A 456 22.42 6.68 -17.55
CA GLY A 456 22.20 7.51 -18.71
C GLY A 456 20.75 7.88 -18.95
N ARG A 457 20.52 8.71 -19.96
CA ARG A 457 19.20 9.23 -20.29
C ARG A 457 18.27 8.13 -20.84
N ILE A 458 17.05 8.08 -20.32
CA ILE A 458 15.99 7.22 -20.84
C ILE A 458 15.58 7.70 -22.24
N SER A 459 15.60 6.79 -23.22
CA SER A 459 15.21 7.08 -24.60
C SER A 459 13.77 6.71 -24.93
N SER A 460 13.04 6.08 -24.00
CA SER A 460 11.60 5.80 -24.16
C SER A 460 10.81 7.10 -24.29
N PRO A 461 9.71 7.12 -25.08
CA PRO A 461 8.91 8.32 -25.30
C PRO A 461 8.19 8.78 -24.02
N PRO A 462 7.68 10.03 -23.98
CA PRO A 462 6.86 10.47 -22.86
C PRO A 462 5.62 9.59 -22.67
N GLY A 463 5.29 9.29 -21.41
CA GLY A 463 4.14 8.46 -21.03
C GLY A 463 3.81 8.62 -19.56
N ARG A 464 2.62 8.21 -19.13
CA ARG A 464 2.25 8.21 -17.69
C ARG A 464 2.92 7.07 -16.92
N TYR A 465 3.10 5.93 -17.58
CA TYR A 465 3.63 4.73 -16.96
C TYR A 465 5.02 4.40 -17.49
N LEU A 466 5.88 3.87 -16.62
CA LEU A 466 7.22 3.38 -16.93
C LEU A 466 7.38 1.95 -16.41
N GLN A 467 8.07 1.12 -17.19
CA GLN A 467 8.62 -0.14 -16.71
C GLN A 467 10.07 -0.26 -17.16
N PHE A 468 10.94 -0.80 -16.32
CA PHE A 468 12.31 -1.12 -16.68
C PHE A 468 12.63 -2.58 -16.45
N ARG A 469 13.67 -3.08 -17.12
CA ARG A 469 14.26 -4.38 -16.84
C ARG A 469 15.77 -4.29 -16.77
N ALA A 470 16.37 -5.01 -15.84
CA ALA A 470 17.81 -5.17 -15.69
C ALA A 470 18.21 -6.58 -16.12
N LYS A 471 19.30 -6.72 -16.88
CA LYS A 471 19.73 -7.99 -17.48
C LYS A 471 21.20 -8.27 -17.20
N TRP A 472 21.51 -9.53 -16.91
CA TRP A 472 22.86 -10.06 -16.63
C TRP A 472 23.51 -10.72 -17.86
N GLU A 473 23.41 -10.09 -19.03
CA GLU A 473 23.76 -10.73 -20.32
C GLU A 473 25.26 -11.04 -20.48
N ARG A 474 26.13 -10.17 -19.95
CA ARG A 474 27.59 -10.28 -20.15
C ARG A 474 28.38 -10.64 -18.90
N ASP A 475 27.75 -10.50 -17.72
CA ASP A 475 28.40 -10.66 -16.43
C ASP A 475 27.40 -11.23 -15.42
N GLN A 476 27.42 -12.56 -15.27
CA GLN A 476 26.55 -13.27 -14.33
C GLN A 476 26.94 -13.05 -12.87
N SER A 477 28.10 -12.44 -12.60
CA SER A 477 28.55 -12.11 -11.24
C SER A 477 28.09 -10.72 -10.78
N ALA A 478 27.48 -9.94 -11.69
CA ALA A 478 27.01 -8.60 -11.40
C ALA A 478 25.94 -8.61 -10.27
N VAL A 479 25.84 -7.48 -9.59
CA VAL A 479 24.94 -7.28 -8.45
C VAL A 479 24.24 -5.95 -8.63
N LEU A 480 22.91 -5.95 -8.59
CA LEU A 480 22.11 -4.73 -8.54
C LEU A 480 21.74 -4.45 -7.08
N ARG A 481 21.86 -3.18 -6.64
CA ARG A 481 21.57 -2.76 -5.27
C ARG A 481 20.59 -1.61 -5.16
N ALA A 482 20.54 -0.74 -6.19
CA ALA A 482 19.59 0.36 -6.22
C ALA A 482 19.34 0.81 -7.66
N VAL A 483 18.16 1.34 -7.92
CA VAL A 483 17.77 1.98 -9.19
C VAL A 483 17.11 3.31 -8.86
N GLU A 484 17.48 4.35 -9.60
CA GLU A 484 16.88 5.68 -9.48
C GLU A 484 16.48 6.15 -10.88
N VAL A 485 15.23 6.55 -11.04
CA VAL A 485 14.71 7.10 -12.30
C VAL A 485 14.19 8.51 -12.09
N PHE A 486 14.77 9.46 -12.82
CA PHE A 486 14.32 10.84 -12.82
C PHE A 486 13.22 11.06 -13.87
N TYR A 487 12.18 11.80 -13.51
CA TYR A 487 11.11 12.18 -14.43
C TYR A 487 10.55 13.57 -14.12
N LEU A 488 9.81 14.11 -15.09
CA LEU A 488 9.16 15.40 -14.99
C LEU A 488 7.77 15.31 -15.61
N ASN A 489 6.75 15.49 -14.78
CA ASN A 489 5.35 15.50 -15.21
C ASN A 489 5.11 16.65 -16.19
N ARG A 490 4.25 16.42 -17.18
CA ARG A 490 3.71 17.48 -18.01
C ARG A 490 2.79 18.35 -17.13
N ASN A 491 3.06 19.65 -17.15
CA ASN A 491 2.31 20.65 -16.39
C ASN A 491 0.79 20.55 -16.63
N GLN A 492 0.00 20.60 -15.57
CA GLN A 492 -1.46 20.60 -15.64
C GLN A 492 -1.98 22.01 -15.41
N ARG A 493 -2.92 22.44 -16.26
CA ARG A 493 -3.50 23.79 -16.14
C ARG A 493 -4.46 23.85 -14.96
N ALA A 494 -4.21 24.72 -13.99
CA ALA A 494 -5.20 25.08 -12.99
C ALA A 494 -6.38 25.87 -13.62
N ILE A 495 -7.61 25.53 -13.21
CA ILE A 495 -8.85 26.07 -13.75
C ILE A 495 -9.67 26.72 -12.64
N VAL A 496 -10.03 27.99 -12.80
CA VAL A 496 -11.03 28.64 -11.92
C VAL A 496 -12.40 28.14 -12.35
N THR A 497 -13.14 27.54 -11.43
CA THR A 497 -14.44 26.89 -11.70
C THR A 497 -15.63 27.72 -11.24
N GLU A 498 -15.43 28.62 -10.27
CA GLU A 498 -16.47 29.48 -9.72
C GLU A 498 -15.85 30.78 -9.20
N VAL A 499 -16.52 31.91 -9.41
CA VAL A 499 -16.20 33.20 -8.78
C VAL A 499 -17.45 33.76 -8.14
N THR A 500 -17.36 34.06 -6.85
CA THR A 500 -18.44 34.62 -6.04
C THR A 500 -18.02 35.99 -5.51
N VAL A 501 -18.93 36.96 -5.63
CA VAL A 501 -18.73 38.33 -5.15
C VAL A 501 -19.90 38.65 -4.24
N ARG A 502 -19.62 39.08 -3.00
CA ARG A 502 -20.65 39.39 -2.01
C ARG A 502 -20.27 40.63 -1.20
N ASN A 503 -21.23 41.50 -0.92
CA ASN A 503 -21.05 42.55 0.07
C ASN A 503 -20.89 41.90 1.46
N LYS A 504 -19.87 42.30 2.22
CA LYS A 504 -19.54 41.76 3.55
C LYS A 504 -20.64 42.02 4.59
N ALA A 505 -21.46 43.04 4.41
CA ALA A 505 -22.59 43.32 5.30
C ALA A 505 -23.79 42.39 5.08
N LEU A 506 -23.88 41.72 3.93
CA LEU A 506 -24.98 40.81 3.63
C LEU A 506 -24.75 39.43 4.27
N PRO A 507 -25.80 38.81 4.85
CA PRO A 507 -25.67 37.52 5.51
C PRO A 507 -25.29 36.42 4.50
N THR A 508 -24.44 35.49 4.94
CA THR A 508 -23.92 34.42 4.07
C THR A 508 -24.97 33.32 3.82
N LYS A 509 -25.96 33.20 4.71
CA LYS A 509 -27.11 32.28 4.65
C LYS A 509 -28.36 33.05 5.06
N LEU A 510 -29.49 32.77 4.41
CA LEU A 510 -30.81 33.15 4.93
C LEU A 510 -31.26 32.07 5.93
N ASP A 511 -31.11 32.34 7.22
CA ASP A 511 -31.71 31.59 8.31
C ASP A 511 -32.73 32.45 9.07
N ASP A 512 -33.50 31.83 9.97
CA ASP A 512 -34.57 32.52 10.72
C ASP A 512 -34.05 33.75 11.48
N GLU A 513 -32.79 33.72 11.91
CA GLU A 513 -32.12 34.82 12.59
C GLU A 513 -31.76 35.96 11.63
N ALA A 514 -31.20 35.66 10.45
CA ALA A 514 -30.95 36.65 9.40
C ALA A 514 -32.25 37.29 8.87
N VAL A 515 -33.33 36.51 8.76
CA VAL A 515 -34.66 37.00 8.36
C VAL A 515 -35.27 37.89 9.45
N ALA A 516 -35.14 37.49 10.73
CA ALA A 516 -35.55 38.33 11.85
C ALA A 516 -34.74 39.64 11.95
N GLN A 517 -33.45 39.59 11.62
CA GLN A 517 -32.58 40.75 11.63
C GLN A 517 -32.91 41.71 10.47
N ALA A 518 -33.05 41.19 9.25
CA ALA A 518 -33.41 41.96 8.06
C ALA A 518 -34.81 42.60 8.16
N SER A 519 -35.75 41.96 8.86
CA SER A 519 -37.10 42.51 9.12
C SER A 519 -37.11 43.60 10.20
N SER A 520 -36.05 43.71 11.02
CA SER A 520 -35.96 44.69 12.10
C SER A 520 -35.13 45.94 11.75
N SER A 521 -34.10 45.82 10.89
CA SER A 521 -33.24 46.92 10.44
C SER A 521 -32.46 46.55 9.17
N PRO A 522 -32.17 47.51 8.26
CA PRO A 522 -31.28 47.29 7.12
C PRO A 522 -29.88 46.87 7.59
N PRO A 523 -29.12 46.13 6.77
CA PRO A 523 -27.73 45.81 7.09
C PRO A 523 -26.89 47.09 7.21
N PRO A 524 -25.83 47.11 8.04
CA PRO A 524 -24.94 48.26 8.10
C PRO A 524 -24.24 48.47 6.75
N ARG A 525 -24.09 49.72 6.30
CA ARG A 525 -23.31 50.04 5.11
C ARG A 525 -21.92 49.39 5.18
N SER A 526 -21.53 48.73 4.10
CA SER A 526 -20.17 48.21 3.91
C SER A 526 -19.73 48.41 2.46
N ALA A 527 -18.63 49.14 2.28
CA ALA A 527 -17.91 49.21 1.01
C ALA A 527 -16.97 48.00 0.79
N ILE A 528 -16.95 47.03 1.71
CA ILE A 528 -16.10 45.85 1.58
C ILE A 528 -16.89 44.73 0.89
N PHE A 529 -16.38 44.30 -0.26
CA PHE A 529 -16.85 43.12 -0.98
C PHE A 529 -15.89 41.96 -0.79
N LYS A 530 -16.40 40.81 -0.36
CA LYS A 530 -15.65 39.55 -0.34
C LYS A 530 -15.74 38.89 -1.70
N ILE A 531 -14.60 38.72 -2.35
CA ILE A 531 -14.43 37.97 -3.59
C ILE A 531 -13.83 36.61 -3.20
N ALA A 532 -14.47 35.52 -3.60
CA ALA A 532 -13.98 34.17 -3.39
C ALA A 532 -14.09 33.34 -4.67
N TRP A 533 -13.20 32.38 -4.87
CA TRP A 533 -13.25 31.50 -6.03
C TRP A 533 -12.85 30.07 -5.70
N LYS A 534 -13.31 29.14 -6.55
CA LYS A 534 -12.87 27.74 -6.52
C LYS A 534 -11.91 27.47 -7.67
N VAL A 535 -10.91 26.63 -7.40
CA VAL A 535 -9.90 26.24 -8.38
C VAL A 535 -9.78 24.72 -8.40
N ASP A 536 -9.74 24.15 -9.59
CA ASP A 536 -9.28 22.79 -9.84
C ASP A 536 -7.78 22.87 -10.17
N ASN A 537 -6.94 22.21 -9.36
CA ASN A 537 -5.48 22.20 -9.53
C ASN A 537 -4.93 20.77 -9.41
N PRO A 538 -4.91 19.99 -10.51
CA PRO A 538 -4.63 18.56 -10.47
C PRO A 538 -3.22 18.16 -10.01
N ASP A 539 -2.20 18.98 -10.28
CA ASP A 539 -0.81 18.70 -9.92
C ASP A 539 -0.36 19.42 -8.63
N HIS A 540 -1.27 20.14 -7.98
CA HIS A 540 -1.09 20.82 -6.70
C HIS A 540 0.05 21.83 -6.67
N ASP A 541 0.34 22.43 -7.81
CA ASP A 541 1.40 23.42 -7.91
C ASP A 541 1.06 24.76 -7.21
N GLY A 542 2.09 25.56 -6.96
CA GLY A 542 1.96 26.91 -6.42
C GLY A 542 1.33 27.87 -7.41
N LEU A 543 0.12 28.34 -7.11
CA LEU A 543 -0.63 29.28 -7.94
C LEU A 543 -0.44 30.75 -7.52
N ARG A 544 -0.72 31.65 -8.47
CA ARG A 544 -0.90 33.09 -8.28
C ARG A 544 -2.18 33.56 -8.95
N TYR A 545 -2.93 34.39 -8.24
CA TYR A 545 -4.17 35.00 -8.70
C TYR A 545 -3.98 36.49 -8.98
N ARG A 546 -4.72 37.00 -9.97
CA ARG A 546 -4.83 38.44 -10.27
C ARG A 546 -6.29 38.78 -10.50
N LEU A 547 -6.75 39.84 -9.86
CA LEU A 547 -8.14 40.27 -9.84
C LEU A 547 -8.30 41.58 -10.62
N HIS A 548 -9.30 41.63 -11.50
CA HIS A 548 -9.67 42.83 -12.25
C HIS A 548 -11.18 43.02 -12.21
N PHE A 549 -11.64 44.27 -12.34
CA PHE A 549 -13.05 44.60 -12.44
C PHE A 549 -13.33 45.48 -13.66
N ARG A 550 -14.60 45.50 -14.08
CA ARG A 550 -15.17 46.48 -15.02
C ARG A 550 -16.66 46.61 -14.75
N GLU A 551 -17.25 47.72 -15.17
CA GLU A 551 -18.71 47.88 -15.13
C GLU A 551 -19.38 46.95 -16.14
N GLU A 552 -20.55 46.44 -15.82
CA GLU A 552 -21.35 45.58 -16.69
C GLU A 552 -21.77 46.36 -17.94
N GLY A 553 -21.54 45.78 -19.12
CA GLY A 553 -21.81 46.44 -20.39
C GLY A 553 -20.74 47.43 -20.87
N GLU A 554 -19.72 47.73 -20.04
CA GLU A 554 -18.54 48.49 -20.46
C GLU A 554 -17.71 47.70 -21.49
N GLY A 555 -16.84 48.38 -22.24
CA GLY A 555 -15.95 47.76 -23.22
C GLY A 555 -14.89 46.80 -22.64
N GLU A 556 -13.87 46.47 -23.41
CA GLU A 556 -12.87 45.44 -23.05
C GLU A 556 -11.84 45.87 -21.99
N VAL A 557 -11.94 47.09 -21.47
CA VAL A 557 -10.95 47.66 -20.54
C VAL A 557 -11.18 47.11 -19.13
N TRP A 558 -10.20 46.36 -18.62
CA TRP A 558 -10.20 45.80 -17.27
C TRP A 558 -9.34 46.65 -16.33
N ARG A 559 -9.87 46.99 -15.16
CA ARG A 559 -9.16 47.75 -14.11
C ARG A 559 -8.64 46.81 -13.03
N PRO A 560 -7.38 46.94 -12.57
CA PRO A 560 -6.84 46.03 -11.56
C PRO A 560 -7.46 46.27 -10.18
N ILE A 561 -7.90 45.19 -9.52
CA ILE A 561 -8.21 45.18 -8.07
C ILE A 561 -6.90 44.97 -7.29
N THR A 562 -6.13 43.95 -7.69
CA THR A 562 -4.82 43.62 -7.08
C THR A 562 -3.70 44.38 -7.76
N ARG A 563 -2.67 44.79 -7.00
CA ARG A 563 -1.51 45.48 -7.58
C ARG A 563 -0.64 44.50 -8.38
N PRO A 564 0.04 44.93 -9.46
CA PRO A 564 0.90 44.04 -10.25
C PRO A 564 2.03 43.33 -9.46
N GLN A 565 2.50 43.94 -8.37
CA GLN A 565 3.54 43.38 -7.50
C GLN A 565 2.98 42.47 -6.39
N GLU A 566 1.67 42.47 -6.19
CA GLU A 566 1.02 41.68 -5.17
C GLU A 566 1.00 40.20 -5.59
N VAL A 567 1.42 39.32 -4.69
CA VAL A 567 1.41 37.87 -4.89
C VAL A 567 0.26 37.30 -4.08
N LEU A 568 -0.92 37.27 -4.70
CA LEU A 568 -2.12 36.68 -4.11
C LEU A 568 -2.13 35.18 -4.36
N THR A 569 -2.13 34.39 -3.28
CA THR A 569 -2.12 32.92 -3.31
C THR A 569 -3.32 32.30 -2.62
N LYS A 570 -4.09 33.10 -1.87
CA LYS A 570 -5.35 32.67 -1.25
C LYS A 570 -6.47 32.76 -2.28
N THR A 571 -7.48 31.91 -2.14
CA THR A 571 -8.66 31.87 -3.02
C THR A 571 -9.79 32.82 -2.59
N GLU A 572 -9.42 33.86 -1.84
CA GLU A 572 -10.33 34.92 -1.39
C GLU A 572 -9.59 36.26 -1.30
N TYR A 573 -10.34 37.35 -1.46
CA TYR A 573 -9.85 38.72 -1.39
C TYR A 573 -10.95 39.66 -0.90
N GLU A 574 -10.61 40.59 -0.02
CA GLU A 574 -11.53 41.66 0.40
C GLU A 574 -11.23 42.92 -0.42
N TRP A 575 -12.21 43.35 -1.22
CA TRP A 575 -12.12 44.51 -2.08
C TRP A 575 -12.87 45.69 -1.45
N ASP A 576 -12.15 46.79 -1.22
CA ASP A 576 -12.74 48.05 -0.80
C ASP A 576 -13.22 48.83 -2.04
N THR A 577 -14.53 49.06 -2.11
CA THR A 577 -15.22 49.73 -3.21
C THR A 577 -15.57 51.18 -2.92
N GLU A 578 -15.09 51.80 -1.83
CA GLU A 578 -15.49 53.17 -1.44
C GLU A 578 -15.20 54.21 -2.55
N SER A 579 -14.14 53.99 -3.33
CA SER A 579 -13.77 54.86 -4.47
C SER A 579 -14.37 54.43 -5.81
N VAL A 580 -15.25 53.43 -5.83
CA VAL A 580 -15.86 52.87 -7.04
C VAL A 580 -17.26 53.48 -7.20
N PRO A 581 -17.60 54.08 -8.36
CA PRO A 581 -18.95 54.61 -8.60
C PRO A 581 -20.02 53.53 -8.47
N ALA A 582 -21.24 53.91 -8.09
CA ALA A 582 -22.35 52.96 -8.03
C ALA A 582 -22.66 52.36 -9.41
N GLY A 583 -22.94 51.06 -9.46
CA GLY A 583 -23.10 50.31 -10.71
C GLY A 583 -23.03 48.79 -10.53
N TYR A 584 -23.38 48.05 -11.59
CA TYR A 584 -23.16 46.61 -11.64
C TYR A 584 -21.75 46.32 -12.16
N TYR A 585 -20.97 45.54 -11.40
CA TYR A 585 -19.59 45.22 -11.75
C TYR A 585 -19.37 43.72 -11.87
N VAL A 586 -18.56 43.32 -12.85
CA VAL A 586 -18.09 41.95 -13.00
C VAL A 586 -16.61 41.86 -12.64
N ILE A 587 -16.22 40.77 -11.97
CA ILE A 587 -14.85 40.55 -11.52
C ILE A 587 -14.24 39.38 -12.30
N LYS A 588 -13.07 39.61 -12.88
CA LYS A 588 -12.25 38.60 -13.54
C LYS A 588 -11.14 38.11 -12.62
N VAL A 589 -11.14 36.82 -12.34
CA VAL A 589 -10.06 36.10 -11.66
C VAL A 589 -9.17 35.44 -12.71
N SER A 590 -7.91 35.86 -12.79
CA SER A 590 -6.87 35.20 -13.60
C SER A 590 -5.98 34.37 -12.68
N VAL A 591 -5.81 33.09 -12.99
CA VAL A 591 -4.93 32.15 -12.28
C VAL A 591 -3.75 31.76 -13.17
N THR A 592 -2.56 31.71 -12.59
CA THR A 592 -1.32 31.26 -13.24
C THR A 592 -0.49 30.40 -12.29
N ASP A 593 0.20 29.41 -12.84
CA ASP A 593 1.17 28.55 -12.15
C ASP A 593 2.63 29.07 -12.25
N GLU A 594 2.80 30.36 -12.56
CA GLU A 594 4.10 31.00 -12.80
C GLU A 594 5.09 30.94 -11.63
N ARG A 595 4.62 30.56 -10.44
CA ARG A 595 5.47 30.35 -9.27
C ARG A 595 6.15 28.97 -9.29
N SER A 596 5.56 28.02 -10.01
CA SER A 596 6.03 26.65 -10.10
C SER A 596 6.71 26.39 -11.44
N ASN A 597 6.24 27.04 -12.51
CA ASN A 597 6.69 26.74 -13.85
C ASN A 597 7.56 27.86 -14.46
N PRO A 598 8.60 27.51 -15.25
CA PRO A 598 9.31 28.51 -16.04
C PRO A 598 8.37 29.14 -17.07
N ALA A 599 8.65 30.39 -17.47
CA ALA A 599 7.76 31.22 -18.29
C ALA A 599 7.17 30.51 -19.53
N GLU A 600 7.95 29.66 -20.19
CA GLU A 600 7.54 28.90 -21.39
C GLU A 600 6.50 27.80 -21.13
N ARG A 601 6.35 27.37 -19.86
CA ARG A 601 5.46 26.29 -19.43
C ARG A 601 4.27 26.78 -18.61
N VAL A 602 4.22 28.08 -18.32
CA VAL A 602 3.17 28.66 -17.49
C VAL A 602 1.81 28.48 -18.15
N ALA A 603 0.88 27.84 -17.44
CA ALA A 603 -0.51 27.77 -17.83
C ALA A 603 -1.30 28.91 -17.16
N ARG A 604 -2.33 29.39 -17.87
CA ARG A 604 -3.21 30.46 -17.38
C ARG A 604 -4.66 30.11 -17.61
N HIS A 605 -5.53 30.40 -16.64
CA HIS A 605 -6.99 30.40 -16.82
C HIS A 605 -7.60 31.70 -16.30
N GLU A 606 -8.72 32.14 -16.89
CA GLU A 606 -9.47 33.31 -16.45
C GLU A 606 -10.95 32.96 -16.36
N LEU A 607 -11.63 33.40 -15.30
CA LEU A 607 -13.08 33.30 -15.15
C LEU A 607 -13.65 34.64 -14.68
N VAL A 608 -14.80 35.02 -15.25
CA VAL A 608 -15.54 36.24 -14.90
C VAL A 608 -16.74 35.87 -14.04
N SER A 609 -16.95 36.61 -12.95
CA SER A 609 -18.07 36.44 -12.05
C SER A 609 -19.40 36.86 -12.68
N PRO A 610 -20.54 36.45 -12.11
CA PRO A 610 -21.79 37.18 -12.28
C PRO A 610 -21.64 38.65 -11.84
N PRO A 611 -22.50 39.57 -12.33
CA PRO A 611 -22.51 40.96 -11.89
C PRO A 611 -22.85 41.08 -10.41
N ALA A 612 -22.17 41.99 -9.72
CA ALA A 612 -22.46 42.39 -8.35
C ALA A 612 -22.79 43.89 -8.32
N LEU A 613 -23.87 44.25 -7.64
CA LEU A 613 -24.20 45.65 -7.41
C LEU A 613 -23.24 46.23 -6.38
N VAL A 614 -22.49 47.27 -6.77
CA VAL A 614 -21.74 48.14 -5.89
C VAL A 614 -22.57 49.41 -5.74
N ASP A 615 -22.99 49.72 -4.53
CA ASP A 615 -23.81 50.90 -4.25
C ASP A 615 -23.29 51.64 -3.02
N ASN A 616 -22.65 52.77 -3.27
CA ASN A 616 -22.05 53.63 -2.23
C ASN A 616 -22.80 54.95 -2.07
N ASP A 617 -23.82 55.19 -2.90
CA ASP A 617 -24.54 56.46 -2.96
C ASP A 617 -25.71 56.41 -1.96
N PRO A 618 -25.87 57.41 -1.07
CA PRO A 618 -27.01 57.44 -0.19
C PRO A 618 -28.29 57.83 -0.95
N PRO A 619 -29.46 57.36 -0.50
CA PRO A 619 -30.73 57.80 -1.06
C PRO A 619 -30.91 59.32 -0.87
N ALA A 620 -31.79 59.91 -1.65
CA ALA A 620 -32.18 61.32 -1.55
C ALA A 620 -33.64 61.45 -1.13
N ILE A 621 -33.93 62.36 -0.20
CA ILE A 621 -35.32 62.74 0.13
C ILE A 621 -35.68 63.99 -0.67
N SER A 622 -36.66 63.84 -1.57
CA SER A 622 -37.15 64.89 -2.45
C SER A 622 -38.59 65.28 -2.08
N GLY A 623 -38.96 66.53 -2.41
CA GLY A 623 -40.34 67.01 -2.22
C GLY A 623 -40.83 67.03 -0.77
N LEU A 624 -39.92 67.06 0.22
CA LEU A 624 -40.31 67.03 1.62
C LEU A 624 -41.08 68.30 1.99
N ALA A 625 -42.34 68.10 2.36
CA ALA A 625 -43.26 69.17 2.75
C ALA A 625 -43.97 68.80 4.06
N ALA A 626 -44.30 69.83 4.83
CA ALA A 626 -45.08 69.71 6.05
C ALA A 626 -46.26 70.69 6.02
N SER A 627 -47.44 70.21 6.37
CA SER A 627 -48.66 71.02 6.55
C SER A 627 -49.33 70.63 7.85
N ALA A 628 -49.44 71.59 8.78
CA ALA A 628 -49.83 71.34 10.17
C ALA A 628 -48.96 70.25 10.83
N LEU A 629 -49.52 69.06 11.08
CA LEU A 629 -48.84 67.89 11.62
C LEU A 629 -48.62 66.78 10.58
N ARG A 630 -48.96 67.00 9.30
CA ARG A 630 -48.76 66.00 8.23
C ARG A 630 -47.47 66.27 7.48
N VAL A 631 -46.65 65.24 7.31
CA VAL A 631 -45.40 65.27 6.55
C VAL A 631 -45.51 64.35 5.35
N SER A 632 -45.06 64.80 4.19
CA SER A 632 -45.02 64.00 2.96
C SER A 632 -43.74 64.26 2.18
N GLY A 633 -43.27 63.26 1.44
CA GLY A 633 -42.10 63.38 0.58
C GLY A 633 -41.87 62.09 -0.22
N ARG A 634 -40.70 62.00 -0.84
CA ARG A 634 -40.29 60.83 -1.62
C ARG A 634 -38.82 60.51 -1.38
N ALA A 635 -38.52 59.28 -1.00
CA ALA A 635 -37.16 58.76 -0.98
C ALA A 635 -36.83 58.17 -2.36
N VAL A 636 -35.65 58.50 -2.89
CA VAL A 636 -35.21 58.08 -4.23
C VAL A 636 -33.78 57.59 -4.14
N ASP A 637 -33.52 56.42 -4.71
CA ASP A 637 -32.18 55.85 -4.87
C ASP A 637 -31.89 55.52 -6.35
N GLY A 638 -30.61 55.47 -6.71
CA GLY A 638 -30.16 55.21 -8.08
C GLY A 638 -30.20 53.74 -8.47
N PHE A 639 -29.87 52.83 -7.54
CA PHE A 639 -29.56 51.44 -7.86
C PHE A 639 -30.26 50.42 -6.96
N SER A 640 -30.26 50.63 -5.65
CA SER A 640 -30.89 49.73 -4.69
C SER A 640 -32.30 50.21 -4.29
N PRO A 641 -33.22 49.31 -3.93
CA PRO A 641 -34.50 49.71 -3.37
C PRO A 641 -34.33 50.45 -2.04
N ILE A 642 -35.30 51.30 -1.71
CA ILE A 642 -35.41 51.88 -0.36
C ILE A 642 -35.81 50.76 0.59
N ALA A 643 -34.99 50.49 1.60
CA ALA A 643 -35.20 49.40 2.55
C ALA A 643 -35.89 49.84 3.83
N ARG A 644 -35.83 51.13 4.21
CA ARG A 644 -36.48 51.63 5.43
C ARG A 644 -36.70 53.14 5.41
N LEU A 645 -37.84 53.57 5.96
CA LEU A 645 -38.16 54.96 6.26
C LEU A 645 -38.50 55.14 7.73
N GLU A 646 -38.01 56.21 8.34
CA GLU A 646 -38.29 56.55 9.73
C GLU A 646 -38.42 58.06 9.93
N TYR A 647 -39.10 58.47 10.99
CA TYR A 647 -39.13 59.86 11.42
C TYR A 647 -38.88 60.01 12.93
N ALA A 648 -38.40 61.19 13.34
CA ALA A 648 -38.25 61.56 14.74
C ALA A 648 -38.60 63.04 14.92
N VAL A 649 -39.27 63.36 16.02
CA VAL A 649 -39.64 64.74 16.39
C VAL A 649 -38.67 65.27 17.44
N ASP A 650 -38.09 66.45 17.19
CA ASP A 650 -37.16 67.16 18.09
C ASP A 650 -35.99 66.30 18.62
N GLY A 651 -35.55 65.32 17.81
CA GLY A 651 -34.47 64.39 18.19
C GLY A 651 -34.88 63.28 19.14
N GLY A 652 -36.19 63.00 19.25
CA GLY A 652 -36.75 61.89 20.02
C GLY A 652 -36.51 60.50 19.42
N LEU A 653 -37.34 59.54 19.83
CA LEU A 653 -37.25 58.16 19.32
C LEU A 653 -37.65 58.10 17.83
N TRP A 654 -37.00 57.21 17.09
CA TRP A 654 -37.31 56.95 15.68
C TRP A 654 -38.54 56.06 15.57
N GLU A 655 -39.48 56.47 14.74
CA GLU A 655 -40.70 55.75 14.41
C GLU A 655 -40.70 55.37 12.93
N VAL A 656 -41.16 54.15 12.61
CA VAL A 656 -41.17 53.63 11.23
C VAL A 656 -42.27 54.30 10.42
N VAL A 657 -41.93 54.65 9.18
CA VAL A 657 -42.87 55.18 8.18
C VAL A 657 -43.02 54.13 7.09
N PHE A 658 -44.26 53.82 6.72
CA PHE A 658 -44.55 53.02 5.54
C PHE A 658 -44.69 53.92 4.30
N PRO A 659 -44.29 53.43 3.12
CA PRO A 659 -44.59 54.10 1.87
C PRO A 659 -46.11 54.07 1.60
N SER A 660 -46.55 54.86 0.64
CA SER A 660 -47.97 55.12 0.39
C SER A 660 -48.74 53.90 -0.12
N ASP A 661 -48.03 52.87 -0.57
CA ASP A 661 -48.53 51.58 -1.04
C ASP A 661 -48.15 50.41 -0.10
N ASP A 662 -47.64 50.73 1.09
CA ASP A 662 -47.26 49.80 2.15
C ASP A 662 -46.10 48.83 1.82
N LEU A 663 -45.42 48.96 0.67
CA LEU A 663 -44.32 48.07 0.24
C LEU A 663 -43.04 48.87 -0.04
N LEU A 664 -41.94 48.48 0.61
CA LEU A 664 -40.60 49.04 0.37
C LEU A 664 -39.85 48.13 -0.62
N ASP A 665 -40.19 48.25 -1.91
CA ASP A 665 -39.65 47.39 -2.97
C ASP A 665 -39.10 48.17 -4.18
N GLY A 666 -39.32 49.49 -4.20
CA GLY A 666 -38.91 50.39 -5.27
C GLY A 666 -37.63 51.16 -4.95
N ARG A 667 -36.98 51.63 -6.02
CA ARG A 667 -35.94 52.68 -5.94
C ARG A 667 -36.53 54.05 -5.61
N GLU A 668 -37.83 54.19 -5.67
CA GLU A 668 -38.54 55.44 -5.47
C GLU A 668 -39.78 55.18 -4.62
N GLU A 669 -39.78 55.70 -3.39
CA GLU A 669 -40.85 55.46 -2.41
C GLU A 669 -41.49 56.77 -1.97
N ALA A 670 -42.78 56.93 -2.24
CA ALA A 670 -43.56 58.07 -1.77
C ALA A 670 -44.09 57.78 -0.36
N PHE A 671 -43.95 58.73 0.57
CA PHE A 671 -44.46 58.57 1.93
C PHE A 671 -45.29 59.77 2.37
N ALA A 672 -46.29 59.51 3.20
CA ALA A 672 -47.05 60.53 3.90
C ALA A 672 -47.54 59.99 5.25
N PHE A 673 -47.25 60.73 6.32
CA PHE A 673 -47.63 60.33 7.68
C PHE A 673 -48.06 61.55 8.50
N ASP A 674 -48.90 61.29 9.50
CA ASP A 674 -49.33 62.30 10.46
C ASP A 674 -48.51 62.16 11.75
N VAL A 675 -47.91 63.25 12.21
CA VAL A 675 -47.17 63.31 13.47
C VAL A 675 -48.16 63.35 14.63
N ALA A 676 -47.99 62.46 15.61
CA ALA A 676 -48.84 62.45 16.81
C ALA A 676 -48.72 63.79 17.56
N GLY A 677 -49.82 64.53 17.65
CA GLY A 677 -49.87 65.83 18.35
C GLY A 677 -49.94 65.72 19.88
N ASP A 678 -50.29 64.54 20.38
CA ASP A 678 -50.47 64.27 21.81
C ASP A 678 -49.11 64.25 22.52
N GLY A 679 -48.84 65.30 23.30
CA GLY A 679 -47.58 65.46 24.04
C GLY A 679 -46.62 66.50 23.45
N LEU A 680 -46.91 67.08 22.29
CA LEU A 680 -46.16 68.21 21.74
C LEU A 680 -46.61 69.53 22.38
N ALA A 681 -45.66 70.33 22.87
CA ALA A 681 -45.96 71.66 23.38
C ALA A 681 -46.47 72.58 22.24
N PRO A 682 -47.37 73.55 22.49
CA PRO A 682 -47.78 74.47 21.43
C PRO A 682 -46.58 75.25 20.86
N GLY A 683 -46.33 75.14 19.55
CA GLY A 683 -45.12 75.72 18.97
C GLY A 683 -44.65 75.05 17.68
N SER A 684 -43.47 75.48 17.21
CA SER A 684 -42.79 74.90 16.06
C SER A 684 -41.92 73.73 16.51
N HIS A 685 -42.04 72.59 15.83
CA HIS A 685 -41.24 71.39 16.05
C HIS A 685 -40.49 71.02 14.78
N VAL A 686 -39.39 70.28 14.93
CA VAL A 686 -38.61 69.75 13.80
C VAL A 686 -38.87 68.27 13.67
N VAL A 687 -39.39 67.87 12.50
CA VAL A 687 -39.47 66.46 12.10
C VAL A 687 -38.26 66.15 11.25
N THR A 688 -37.47 65.18 11.68
CA THR A 688 -36.39 64.62 10.86
C THR A 688 -36.89 63.33 10.24
N VAL A 689 -36.81 63.21 8.92
CA VAL A 689 -37.08 61.99 8.17
C VAL A 689 -35.76 61.36 7.77
N ARG A 690 -35.63 60.05 7.95
CA ARG A 690 -34.46 59.26 7.59
C ARG A 690 -34.87 58.16 6.61
N ALA A 691 -34.09 57.98 5.55
CA ALA A 691 -34.27 56.90 4.59
C ALA A 691 -33.00 56.05 4.52
N PHE A 692 -33.19 54.73 4.35
CA PHE A 692 -32.14 53.75 4.12
C PHE A 692 -32.41 53.00 2.83
N ASP A 693 -31.35 52.66 2.12
CA ASP A 693 -31.40 51.74 0.99
C ASP A 693 -31.03 50.31 1.40
N GLU A 694 -31.10 49.35 0.47
CA GLU A 694 -30.75 47.95 0.71
C GLU A 694 -29.24 47.74 0.96
N ALA A 695 -28.40 48.64 0.45
CA ALA A 695 -26.96 48.64 0.68
C ALA A 695 -26.58 49.17 2.08
N GLY A 696 -27.54 49.71 2.83
CA GLY A 696 -27.37 50.27 4.16
C GLY A 696 -26.91 51.73 4.18
N ASN A 697 -26.86 52.41 3.02
CA ASN A 697 -26.62 53.85 2.99
C ASN A 697 -27.83 54.59 3.55
N GLN A 698 -27.60 55.75 4.16
CA GLN A 698 -28.65 56.52 4.81
C GLN A 698 -28.56 58.00 4.48
N THR A 699 -29.72 58.66 4.50
CA THR A 699 -29.84 60.11 4.41
C THR A 699 -30.82 60.64 5.44
N THR A 700 -30.72 61.92 5.77
CA THR A 700 -31.70 62.59 6.63
C THR A 700 -32.13 63.92 6.03
N ALA A 701 -33.39 64.26 6.17
CA ALA A 701 -33.97 65.54 5.79
C ALA A 701 -34.88 66.05 6.90
N ARG A 702 -35.09 67.37 6.97
CA ARG A 702 -35.89 67.99 8.02
C ARG A 702 -37.05 68.80 7.47
N ALA A 703 -38.19 68.75 8.16
CA ALA A 703 -39.35 69.59 7.93
C ALA A 703 -39.81 70.23 9.25
N GLY A 704 -40.35 71.44 9.18
CA GLY A 704 -40.95 72.11 10.33
C GLY A 704 -42.44 71.83 10.40
N VAL A 705 -42.93 71.38 11.56
CA VAL A 705 -44.37 71.22 11.85
C VAL A 705 -44.78 72.15 12.98
N ARG A 706 -46.09 72.48 13.09
CA ARG A 706 -46.58 73.35 14.16
C ARG A 706 -47.72 72.68 14.93
N ALA A 707 -47.52 72.46 16.22
CA ALA A 707 -48.53 71.92 17.13
C ALA A 707 -49.35 73.06 17.76
N GLY A 708 -50.67 72.88 17.88
CA GLY A 708 -51.56 73.79 18.63
C GLY A 708 -52.09 75.03 17.88
N GLY A 709 -52.20 75.00 16.55
CA GLY A 709 -52.87 76.04 15.76
C GLY A 709 -54.22 75.57 15.19
N ARG A 710 -55.28 76.36 15.38
CA ARG A 710 -56.52 76.26 14.60
C ARG A 710 -56.29 76.67 13.15
#